data_AF-A0A1K0J8L4-F1
#
_entry.id   AF-A0A1K0J8L4-F1
#
_cell.length_a   1.000
_cell.length_b   1.000
_cell.length_c   1.000
_cell.angle_alpha   90.00
_cell.angle_beta   90.00
_cell.angle_gamma   90.00
#
_symmetry.space_group_name_H-M   'P 1'
#
loop_
_entity.id
_entity.type
_entity.pdbx_description
1 polymer ?
#
loop_
_entity_poly.entity_id
_entity_poly.type
_entity_poly.pdbx_seq_one_letter_code
_entity_poly.pdbx_strand_id
1 'polypeptide(L)'
;MEFADQTLEWPPQVVAAFVEAELAKEFQLIHVISRLGTLQGERPRARDVLAVLAWAFRMWKDHRSEEFEKALAEGSVWVPLAFGGIGRADRAYFSAGWRDTLGDLLSTLCEEAPQDPQIGVVARNLLPNWQDWPLASERLQDWRDFLRHAGVKDGLPCNRTETIRMQQWQWAYLKSGGLQVQAFEKNLGGSWRAEVARVQGSFGYQSGEYVISGIPYLCGQAGYASLSGPARSVYGQLAIHALEQLSRSDLLVELRREGARYDVQRWPSGIAAFLRSADWLPAAGEDDFLGLRPDQCWLGGRGEVPRFVRKIDRSVREVFESNEKLQQVLSKELGMLRWADATSAPARIAALGSMLVQVPESLLDDFRKAYREAWQDYGELKQRPVLKGEVTLAVEIKGRLVPMTVSKQLSGGDVIYVDDTSHPVYQQVLSSLGYRTLEVTERAVTACVTALQTDLGCNVKLIQEGILKIETDGKPFAPYEEDVLLVDKGREWIADVAVLVLEVSTTLTNQNTQRNRQALSDAIRRVRVRFAERVTVAVDGQASQLPVELGGVLPVPNSELPTIIAVGEGFDWVTLTRLAGMLALAIGRPNLMDAFRFTFVALANEMSRESLELRAPSDEELARALGRPVSRIVELLRSLRATTPRLMIYLLPVLHAIGYENEAIALAESAERVNDDSEVVAALVKLGVGSLEAVGLVEKCRQADTLNGVRRDFDIAFRSFNRSLGQLGYKPLAFHEHLAERLALQLDRRRGDLERIVRNAHRSTVDRDDGLAGYLAALSLAWISMPVDWVHEYDDVDPGLVNGEIDRQVAARFGSGPFASGEPPEQLRQKNRQLLASLTDELRRLIRAWCRKKGSTIPEAWTGTAEALGRAAVISGTLDFDRLDADSLVQSLRRANLWPIGMAASRHALDHGLSAIDLQIEEQEERERQRRLQKARRSVRIGNADIDGGEEGWFEAVASAMGEALDSDAFHKRSGPANLQAFEGESRGKFARSGGGARGDDPQYLSQEQRDLIGFAGELAAYHYLRRKHRNLRPDHWVSSMGRRYQGLAPLDDQGFDFKVSDAKGTIHYEVKAHTGDPGYVELERSQVTEAVSMRNEGGNRWRILYVAYVRTGAVTVLELPNPYTSHTASLFRESHRQGVRFAIRWA
;
A
#
# COMPACT_ATOMS: atom_id res chain seq x y z
N MET A 1 -40.44 -68.44 -30.60
CA MET A 1 -39.00 -68.27 -30.40
C MET A 1 -38.42 -67.90 -31.75
N GLU A 2 -37.90 -66.69 -31.91
CA GLU A 2 -37.16 -66.32 -33.11
C GLU A 2 -35.72 -66.81 -32.95
N PHE A 3 -35.27 -67.62 -33.91
CA PHE A 3 -33.90 -68.14 -33.95
C PHE A 3 -33.01 -67.21 -34.76
N ALA A 4 -31.70 -67.28 -34.54
CA ALA A 4 -30.70 -66.42 -35.20
C ALA A 4 -30.71 -66.52 -36.74
N ASP A 5 -31.31 -67.58 -37.28
CA ASP A 5 -31.67 -67.72 -38.69
C ASP A 5 -33.21 -67.87 -38.79
N GLN A 6 -33.86 -66.89 -39.42
CA GLN A 6 -35.31 -66.84 -39.56
C GLN A 6 -35.85 -67.87 -40.57
N THR A 7 -34.98 -68.61 -41.28
CA THR A 7 -35.39 -69.66 -42.23
C THR A 7 -35.50 -71.05 -41.61
N LEU A 8 -35.06 -71.21 -40.35
CA LEU A 8 -35.11 -72.46 -39.60
C LEU A 8 -36.34 -72.49 -38.68
N GLU A 9 -37.43 -73.11 -39.13
CA GLU A 9 -38.56 -73.48 -38.27
C GLU A 9 -38.36 -74.89 -37.73
N TRP A 10 -38.04 -75.01 -36.45
CA TRP A 10 -37.98 -76.32 -35.78
C TRP A 10 -39.34 -76.63 -35.13
N PRO A 11 -39.85 -77.87 -35.29
CA PRO A 11 -41.08 -78.28 -34.61
C PRO A 11 -40.97 -78.06 -33.08
N PRO A 12 -42.05 -77.67 -32.38
CA PRO A 12 -42.02 -77.38 -30.94
C PRO A 12 -41.45 -78.53 -30.08
N GLN A 13 -41.59 -79.76 -30.53
CA GLN A 13 -41.05 -80.97 -29.89
C GLN A 13 -39.52 -81.05 -30.00
N VAL A 14 -38.95 -80.59 -31.11
CA VAL A 14 -37.50 -80.50 -31.30
C VAL A 14 -36.95 -79.40 -30.42
N VAL A 15 -37.58 -78.22 -30.39
CA VAL A 15 -37.17 -77.13 -29.50
C VAL A 15 -37.22 -77.56 -28.03
N ALA A 16 -38.29 -78.24 -27.60
CA ALA A 16 -38.39 -78.80 -26.26
C ALA A 16 -37.27 -79.81 -25.97
N ALA A 17 -36.97 -80.73 -26.90
CA ALA A 17 -35.88 -81.69 -26.75
C ALA A 17 -34.50 -81.02 -26.66
N PHE A 18 -34.26 -79.94 -27.40
CA PHE A 18 -33.01 -79.17 -27.31
C PHE A 18 -32.91 -78.38 -26.00
N VAL A 19 -34.02 -77.85 -25.47
CA VAL A 19 -34.04 -77.17 -24.16
C VAL A 19 -33.88 -78.18 -23.01
N GLU A 20 -34.56 -79.33 -23.07
CA GLU A 20 -34.44 -80.43 -22.08
C GLU A 20 -33.05 -81.07 -22.08
N ALA A 21 -32.41 -81.17 -23.26
CA ALA A 21 -31.03 -81.62 -23.39
C ALA A 21 -29.99 -80.54 -23.06
N GLU A 22 -30.41 -79.36 -22.60
CA GLU A 22 -29.58 -78.18 -22.32
C GLU A 22 -28.78 -77.64 -23.52
N LEU A 23 -29.17 -78.00 -24.74
CA LEU A 23 -28.54 -77.58 -26.00
C LEU A 23 -29.09 -76.23 -26.54
N ALA A 24 -30.23 -75.76 -26.02
CA ALA A 24 -30.80 -74.44 -26.32
C ALA A 24 -31.41 -73.80 -25.05
N LYS A 25 -31.44 -72.46 -24.97
CA LYS A 25 -32.07 -71.71 -23.88
C LYS A 25 -32.90 -70.55 -24.43
N GLU A 26 -33.95 -70.16 -23.72
CA GLU A 26 -34.74 -68.98 -24.05
C GLU A 26 -33.86 -67.73 -24.05
N PHE A 27 -34.01 -66.89 -25.08
CA PHE A 27 -33.24 -65.66 -25.21
C PHE A 27 -33.70 -64.65 -24.15
N GLN A 28 -32.86 -64.43 -23.15
CA GLN A 28 -33.00 -63.35 -22.17
C GLN A 28 -31.82 -62.39 -22.32
N LEU A 29 -32.10 -61.15 -22.70
CA LEU A 29 -31.08 -60.13 -22.99
C LEU A 29 -30.07 -59.99 -21.83
N ILE A 30 -30.57 -59.91 -20.58
CA ILE A 30 -29.75 -59.80 -19.36
C ILE A 30 -28.80 -61.00 -19.18
N HIS A 31 -29.26 -62.21 -19.49
CA HIS A 31 -28.44 -63.43 -19.40
C HIS A 31 -27.36 -63.49 -20.48
N VAL A 32 -27.64 -62.97 -21.67
CA VAL A 32 -26.65 -62.86 -22.75
C VAL A 32 -25.60 -61.81 -22.41
N ILE A 33 -26.00 -60.65 -21.88
CA ILE A 33 -25.09 -59.57 -21.49
C ILE A 33 -24.15 -60.01 -20.35
N SER A 34 -24.67 -60.68 -19.31
CA SER A 34 -23.87 -61.22 -18.19
C SER A 34 -22.90 -62.35 -18.57
N ARG A 35 -22.98 -62.89 -19.80
CA ARG A 35 -22.06 -63.91 -20.32
C ARG A 35 -21.32 -63.45 -21.57
N LEU A 36 -21.49 -62.20 -21.99
CA LEU A 36 -21.00 -61.71 -23.28
C LEU A 36 -19.50 -61.91 -23.48
N GLY A 37 -18.72 -61.73 -22.42
CA GLY A 37 -17.28 -61.95 -22.44
C GLY A 37 -16.87 -63.43 -22.50
N THR A 38 -17.66 -64.36 -21.98
CA THR A 38 -17.35 -65.81 -22.03
C THR A 38 -17.84 -66.44 -23.33
N LEU A 39 -18.96 -65.96 -23.87
CA LEU A 39 -19.52 -66.41 -25.15
C LEU A 39 -18.59 -66.14 -26.35
N GLN A 40 -17.68 -65.17 -26.24
CA GLN A 40 -16.67 -64.86 -27.26
C GLN A 40 -15.41 -65.74 -27.17
N GLY A 41 -15.31 -66.62 -26.16
CA GLY A 41 -14.14 -67.47 -25.91
C GLY A 41 -12.96 -66.75 -25.25
N GLU A 42 -11.86 -67.49 -25.04
CA GLU A 42 -10.68 -66.98 -24.32
C GLU A 42 -9.78 -66.06 -25.16
N ARG A 43 -9.82 -66.20 -26.50
CA ARG A 43 -9.00 -65.42 -27.44
C ARG A 43 -9.83 -64.97 -28.65
N PRO A 44 -10.80 -64.07 -28.47
CA PRO A 44 -11.63 -63.61 -29.57
C PRO A 44 -10.81 -62.79 -30.58
N ARG A 45 -11.28 -62.73 -31.82
CA ARG A 45 -10.65 -61.89 -32.85
C ARG A 45 -11.11 -60.45 -32.67
N ALA A 46 -10.22 -59.48 -32.90
CA ALA A 46 -10.52 -58.06 -32.71
C ALA A 46 -11.78 -57.58 -33.47
N ARG A 47 -11.99 -58.07 -34.70
CA ARG A 47 -13.20 -57.76 -35.49
C ARG A 47 -14.48 -58.20 -34.79
N ASP A 48 -14.49 -59.40 -34.22
CA ASP A 48 -15.65 -59.98 -33.55
C ASP A 48 -15.93 -59.22 -32.25
N VAL A 49 -14.88 -58.85 -31.51
CA VAL A 49 -14.98 -57.99 -30.31
C VAL A 49 -15.63 -56.65 -30.63
N LEU A 50 -15.18 -55.96 -31.68
CA LEU A 50 -15.75 -54.65 -32.04
C LEU A 50 -17.23 -54.76 -32.45
N ALA A 51 -17.61 -55.81 -33.17
CA ALA A 51 -19.00 -56.06 -33.55
C ALA A 51 -19.90 -56.32 -32.34
N VAL A 52 -19.43 -57.18 -31.41
CA VAL A 52 -20.14 -57.51 -30.17
C VAL A 52 -20.22 -56.31 -29.23
N LEU A 53 -19.14 -55.53 -29.11
CA LEU A 53 -19.10 -54.31 -28.31
C LEU A 53 -20.07 -53.24 -28.84
N ALA A 54 -20.10 -53.03 -30.16
CA ALA A 54 -21.06 -52.11 -30.80
C ALA A 54 -22.51 -52.58 -30.63
N TRP A 55 -22.76 -53.90 -30.67
CA TRP A 55 -24.09 -54.45 -30.38
C TRP A 55 -24.48 -54.24 -28.91
N ALA A 56 -23.60 -54.58 -27.97
CA ALA A 56 -23.86 -54.41 -26.53
C ALA A 56 -24.11 -52.95 -26.16
N PHE A 57 -23.34 -52.02 -26.75
CA PHE A 57 -23.54 -50.58 -26.58
C PHE A 57 -24.92 -50.11 -27.05
N ARG A 58 -25.36 -50.55 -28.24
CA ARG A 58 -26.72 -50.23 -28.75
C ARG A 58 -27.80 -50.80 -27.85
N MET A 59 -27.67 -52.06 -27.43
CA MET A 59 -28.64 -52.68 -26.53
C MET A 59 -28.73 -51.97 -25.17
N TRP A 60 -27.58 -51.56 -24.60
CA TRP A 60 -27.57 -50.74 -23.39
C TRP A 60 -28.27 -49.40 -23.61
N LYS A 61 -28.01 -48.71 -24.72
CA LYS A 61 -28.64 -47.43 -25.05
C LYS A 61 -30.16 -47.54 -25.18
N ASP A 62 -30.65 -48.60 -25.81
CA ASP A 62 -32.08 -48.84 -26.06
C ASP A 62 -32.82 -49.37 -24.82
N HIS A 63 -32.11 -50.00 -23.87
CA HIS A 63 -32.71 -50.70 -22.71
C HIS A 63 -32.01 -50.35 -21.38
N ARG A 64 -31.67 -49.07 -21.15
CA ARG A 64 -30.97 -48.63 -19.93
C ARG A 64 -31.76 -48.99 -18.66
N SER A 65 -31.21 -49.87 -17.83
CA SER A 65 -31.74 -50.24 -16.52
C SER A 65 -30.63 -50.70 -15.58
N GLU A 66 -30.84 -50.61 -14.25
CA GLU A 66 -29.87 -51.08 -13.25
C GLU A 66 -29.56 -52.58 -13.40
N GLU A 67 -30.56 -53.39 -13.75
CA GLU A 67 -30.39 -54.83 -14.00
C GLU A 67 -29.48 -55.08 -15.21
N PHE A 68 -29.61 -54.30 -16.28
CA PHE A 68 -28.74 -54.38 -17.45
C PHE A 68 -27.31 -53.97 -17.10
N GLU A 69 -27.13 -52.87 -16.38
CA GLU A 69 -25.81 -52.37 -15.98
C GLU A 69 -25.09 -53.36 -15.06
N LYS A 70 -25.81 -53.99 -14.13
CA LYS A 70 -25.26 -55.06 -13.29
C LYS A 70 -24.83 -56.27 -14.13
N ALA A 71 -25.68 -56.71 -15.05
CA ALA A 71 -25.33 -57.80 -15.96
C ALA A 71 -24.14 -57.43 -16.85
N LEU A 72 -24.03 -56.18 -17.30
CA LEU A 72 -22.91 -55.70 -18.10
C LEU A 72 -21.58 -55.75 -17.32
N ALA A 73 -21.61 -55.37 -16.04
CA ALA A 73 -20.45 -55.47 -15.15
C ALA A 73 -20.01 -56.94 -14.94
N GLU A 74 -20.96 -57.87 -14.77
CA GLU A 74 -20.68 -59.31 -14.65
C GLU A 74 -20.15 -59.90 -15.97
N GLY A 75 -20.60 -59.36 -17.10
CA GLY A 75 -20.31 -59.83 -18.45
C GLY A 75 -18.85 -59.80 -18.88
N SER A 76 -18.00 -59.01 -18.19
CA SER A 76 -16.55 -58.92 -18.45
C SER A 76 -16.22 -58.75 -19.94
N VAL A 77 -16.88 -57.78 -20.59
CA VAL A 77 -16.83 -57.59 -22.05
C VAL A 77 -15.41 -57.30 -22.53
N TRP A 78 -15.12 -57.63 -23.79
CA TRP A 78 -13.83 -57.32 -24.42
C TRP A 78 -13.85 -55.91 -25.02
N VAL A 79 -12.74 -55.19 -24.89
CA VAL A 79 -12.55 -53.82 -25.38
C VAL A 79 -11.22 -53.70 -26.14
N PRO A 80 -11.11 -52.81 -27.14
CA PRO A 80 -9.83 -52.51 -27.78
C PRO A 80 -8.88 -51.78 -26.82
N LEU A 81 -7.57 -51.95 -27.02
CA LEU A 81 -6.51 -51.31 -26.21
C LEU A 81 -5.60 -50.41 -27.07
N ALA A 82 -5.00 -49.39 -26.46
CA ALA A 82 -4.17 -48.38 -27.15
C ALA A 82 -2.93 -48.96 -27.84
N PHE A 83 -2.25 -49.92 -27.22
CA PHE A 83 -1.06 -50.59 -27.78
C PHE A 83 -1.38 -51.64 -28.85
N GLY A 84 -2.62 -51.65 -29.35
CA GLY A 84 -3.13 -52.68 -30.25
C GLY A 84 -3.57 -53.94 -29.50
N GLY A 85 -4.55 -54.65 -30.09
CA GLY A 85 -5.15 -55.83 -29.49
C GLY A 85 -6.42 -55.55 -28.67
N ILE A 86 -6.80 -56.52 -27.84
CA ILE A 86 -8.04 -56.52 -27.06
C ILE A 86 -7.76 -56.93 -25.61
N GLY A 87 -8.52 -56.36 -24.68
CA GLY A 87 -8.46 -56.65 -23.25
C GLY A 87 -9.86 -56.80 -22.66
N ARG A 88 -9.93 -57.29 -21.41
CA ARG A 88 -11.19 -57.31 -20.66
C ARG A 88 -11.47 -55.93 -20.08
N ALA A 89 -12.71 -55.48 -20.12
CA ALA A 89 -13.12 -54.16 -19.64
C ALA A 89 -12.75 -53.93 -18.17
N ASP A 90 -12.95 -54.93 -17.29
CA ASP A 90 -12.60 -54.91 -15.86
C ASP A 90 -11.09 -54.81 -15.56
N ARG A 91 -10.25 -54.97 -16.59
CA ARG A 91 -8.79 -54.82 -16.54
C ARG A 91 -8.30 -53.63 -17.34
N ALA A 92 -9.17 -52.99 -18.11
CA ALA A 92 -8.85 -51.83 -18.93
C ALA A 92 -9.04 -50.52 -18.15
N TYR A 93 -8.37 -49.48 -18.62
CA TYR A 93 -8.38 -48.15 -18.00
C TYR A 93 -8.69 -47.08 -19.03
N PHE A 94 -9.45 -46.07 -18.65
CA PHE A 94 -9.60 -44.88 -19.47
C PHE A 94 -8.23 -44.23 -19.73
N SER A 95 -8.07 -43.69 -20.93
CA SER A 95 -6.85 -43.05 -21.41
C SER A 95 -7.12 -41.60 -21.83
N ALA A 96 -6.15 -40.96 -22.49
CA ALA A 96 -6.27 -39.57 -22.90
C ALA A 96 -7.48 -39.32 -23.84
N GLY A 97 -8.10 -38.14 -23.72
CA GLY A 97 -9.22 -37.71 -24.56
C GLY A 97 -10.62 -38.16 -24.12
N TRP A 98 -10.73 -39.03 -23.10
CA TRP A 98 -12.01 -39.41 -22.50
C TRP A 98 -12.47 -38.38 -21.46
N ARG A 99 -13.29 -37.41 -21.87
CA ARG A 99 -13.76 -36.30 -21.00
C ARG A 99 -14.48 -36.78 -19.72
N ASP A 100 -14.28 -36.03 -18.64
CA ASP A 100 -14.74 -36.33 -17.26
C ASP A 100 -14.29 -37.72 -16.75
N THR A 101 -13.06 -38.08 -17.09
CA THR A 101 -12.30 -39.20 -16.51
C THR A 101 -10.90 -38.72 -16.13
N LEU A 102 -10.16 -39.52 -15.37
CA LEU A 102 -8.75 -39.30 -15.03
C LEU A 102 -7.80 -39.88 -16.10
N GLY A 103 -8.31 -40.25 -17.27
CA GLY A 103 -7.54 -40.92 -18.32
C GLY A 103 -6.38 -40.08 -18.88
N ASP A 104 -6.52 -38.76 -18.96
CA ASP A 104 -5.42 -37.86 -19.36
C ASP A 104 -4.26 -37.91 -18.34
N LEU A 105 -4.58 -37.83 -17.04
CA LEU A 105 -3.58 -37.93 -15.96
C LEU A 105 -2.93 -39.31 -15.93
N LEU A 106 -3.73 -40.39 -16.07
CA LEU A 106 -3.21 -41.75 -16.05
C LEU A 106 -2.30 -42.05 -17.26
N SER A 107 -2.64 -41.53 -18.44
CA SER A 107 -1.80 -41.63 -19.64
C SER A 107 -0.48 -40.89 -19.44
N THR A 108 -0.53 -39.68 -18.90
CA THR A 108 0.68 -38.89 -18.58
C THR A 108 1.58 -39.63 -17.59
N LEU A 109 1.02 -40.25 -16.55
CA LEU A 109 1.82 -41.06 -15.61
C LEU A 109 2.50 -42.25 -16.31
N CYS A 110 1.80 -42.91 -17.23
CA CYS A 110 2.34 -44.04 -17.99
C CYS A 110 3.48 -43.62 -18.93
N GLU A 111 3.40 -42.43 -19.52
CA GLU A 111 4.42 -41.86 -20.39
C GLU A 111 5.66 -41.40 -19.61
N GLU A 112 5.47 -40.80 -18.43
CA GLU A 112 6.55 -40.28 -17.58
C GLU A 112 7.27 -41.34 -16.74
N ALA A 113 6.61 -42.48 -16.47
CA ALA A 113 7.16 -43.57 -15.65
C ALA A 113 7.15 -44.94 -16.35
N PRO A 114 7.68 -45.08 -17.59
CA PRO A 114 7.59 -46.33 -18.35
C PRO A 114 8.46 -47.46 -17.77
N GLN A 115 9.45 -47.10 -16.95
CA GLN A 115 10.36 -48.05 -16.31
C GLN A 115 9.79 -48.69 -15.05
N ASP A 116 8.72 -48.14 -14.46
CA ASP A 116 8.08 -48.78 -13.32
C ASP A 116 7.26 -50.00 -13.80
N PRO A 117 7.54 -51.22 -13.29
CA PRO A 117 6.89 -52.42 -13.79
C PRO A 117 5.38 -52.45 -13.59
N GLN A 118 4.86 -51.83 -12.53
CA GLN A 118 3.42 -51.81 -12.25
C GLN A 118 2.72 -50.79 -13.15
N ILE A 119 3.28 -49.58 -13.29
CA ILE A 119 2.76 -48.56 -14.20
C ILE A 119 2.80 -49.05 -15.66
N GLY A 120 3.87 -49.74 -16.06
CA GLY A 120 3.98 -50.33 -17.40
C GLY A 120 2.91 -51.41 -17.68
N VAL A 121 2.38 -52.10 -16.66
CA VAL A 121 1.21 -52.99 -16.82
C VAL A 121 -0.06 -52.18 -17.09
N VAL A 122 -0.26 -51.06 -16.40
CA VAL A 122 -1.40 -50.17 -16.63
C VAL A 122 -1.36 -49.59 -18.03
N ALA A 123 -0.19 -49.11 -18.47
CA ALA A 123 0.02 -48.55 -19.81
C ALA A 123 -0.46 -49.50 -20.92
N ARG A 124 -0.16 -50.80 -20.81
CA ARG A 124 -0.59 -51.82 -21.78
C ARG A 124 -2.10 -52.10 -21.79
N ASN A 125 -2.83 -51.66 -20.77
CA ASN A 125 -4.28 -51.87 -20.63
C ASN A 125 -5.08 -50.56 -20.75
N LEU A 126 -4.46 -49.47 -21.20
CA LEU A 126 -5.17 -48.24 -21.54
C LEU A 126 -6.07 -48.48 -22.78
N LEU A 127 -7.29 -47.92 -22.75
CA LEU A 127 -8.12 -47.79 -23.94
C LEU A 127 -7.42 -46.91 -25.00
N PRO A 128 -7.76 -47.02 -26.29
CA PRO A 128 -7.34 -46.02 -27.28
C PRO A 128 -7.74 -44.61 -26.86
N ASN A 129 -6.97 -43.60 -27.28
CA ASN A 129 -7.40 -42.21 -27.17
C ASN A 129 -8.78 -42.08 -27.81
N TRP A 130 -9.66 -41.24 -27.27
CA TRP A 130 -11.00 -41.04 -27.85
C TRP A 130 -10.96 -40.73 -29.35
N GLN A 131 -9.96 -39.97 -29.82
CA GLN A 131 -9.79 -39.65 -31.25
C GLN A 131 -9.51 -40.89 -32.11
N ASP A 132 -8.88 -41.91 -31.52
CA ASP A 132 -8.53 -43.18 -32.16
C ASP A 132 -9.54 -44.30 -31.81
N TRP A 133 -10.64 -43.96 -31.13
CA TRP A 133 -11.63 -44.95 -30.71
C TRP A 133 -12.34 -45.55 -31.94
N PRO A 134 -12.27 -46.87 -32.16
CA PRO A 134 -12.72 -47.50 -33.40
C PRO A 134 -14.25 -47.48 -33.61
N LEU A 135 -15.02 -47.08 -32.59
CA LEU A 135 -16.49 -47.02 -32.62
C LEU A 135 -17.01 -45.60 -32.30
N ALA A 136 -16.25 -44.55 -32.65
CA ALA A 136 -16.53 -43.15 -32.32
C ALA A 136 -17.70 -42.51 -33.10
N SER A 137 -18.63 -43.30 -33.66
CA SER A 137 -19.79 -42.78 -34.39
C SER A 137 -20.89 -42.16 -33.49
N GLU A 138 -20.78 -42.34 -32.17
CA GLU A 138 -21.78 -41.97 -31.17
C GLU A 138 -21.19 -41.00 -30.14
N ARG A 139 -22.02 -40.42 -29.27
CA ARG A 139 -21.56 -39.42 -28.28
C ARG A 139 -20.56 -40.05 -27.29
N LEU A 140 -19.46 -39.34 -27.06
CA LEU A 140 -18.41 -39.72 -26.08
C LEU A 140 -18.99 -40.06 -24.71
N GLN A 141 -19.91 -39.22 -24.21
CA GLN A 141 -20.52 -39.39 -22.90
C GLN A 141 -21.22 -40.75 -22.74
N ASP A 142 -21.99 -41.16 -23.75
CA ASP A 142 -22.69 -42.44 -23.73
C ASP A 142 -21.69 -43.61 -23.70
N TRP A 143 -20.62 -43.54 -24.50
CA TRP A 143 -19.57 -44.56 -24.51
C TRP A 143 -18.82 -44.64 -23.18
N ARG A 144 -18.47 -43.49 -22.60
CA ARG A 144 -17.80 -43.43 -21.30
C ARG A 144 -18.67 -44.08 -20.22
N ASP A 145 -19.94 -43.71 -20.15
CA ASP A 145 -20.85 -44.20 -19.12
C ASP A 145 -21.06 -45.72 -19.29
N PHE A 146 -21.30 -46.19 -20.52
CA PHE A 146 -21.35 -47.62 -20.85
C PHE A 146 -20.09 -48.38 -20.41
N LEU A 147 -18.91 -47.88 -20.76
CA LEU A 147 -17.63 -48.53 -20.45
C LEU A 147 -17.36 -48.56 -18.94
N ARG A 148 -17.78 -47.51 -18.21
CA ARG A 148 -17.71 -47.47 -16.75
C ARG A 148 -18.60 -48.56 -16.13
N HIS A 149 -19.83 -48.76 -16.62
CA HIS A 149 -20.68 -49.88 -16.20
C HIS A 149 -20.12 -51.25 -16.60
N ALA A 150 -19.43 -51.34 -17.74
CA ALA A 150 -18.71 -52.55 -18.16
C ALA A 150 -17.46 -52.87 -17.34
N GLY A 151 -17.06 -51.99 -16.42
CA GLY A 151 -15.95 -52.20 -15.49
C GLY A 151 -14.63 -51.55 -15.87
N VAL A 152 -14.59 -50.72 -16.93
CA VAL A 152 -13.40 -49.93 -17.26
C VAL A 152 -13.07 -49.00 -16.09
N LYS A 153 -11.84 -49.11 -15.61
CA LYS A 153 -11.36 -48.39 -14.42
C LYS A 153 -10.93 -46.97 -14.77
N ASP A 154 -11.01 -46.11 -13.76
CA ASP A 154 -10.66 -44.70 -13.86
C ASP A 154 -9.74 -44.30 -12.69
N GLY A 155 -8.57 -43.73 -13.01
CA GLY A 155 -7.57 -43.33 -12.03
C GLY A 155 -6.56 -44.41 -11.63
N LEU A 156 -5.84 -44.17 -10.52
CA LEU A 156 -4.72 -45.01 -10.06
C LEU A 156 -5.22 -46.35 -9.50
N PRO A 157 -4.71 -47.51 -9.96
CA PRO A 157 -5.13 -48.80 -9.45
C PRO A 157 -4.82 -49.00 -7.95
N CYS A 158 -5.81 -49.48 -7.21
CA CYS A 158 -5.67 -50.01 -5.86
C CYS A 158 -5.63 -51.56 -5.93
N ASN A 159 -4.52 -52.14 -5.49
CA ASN A 159 -4.26 -53.57 -5.51
C ASN A 159 -4.20 -54.14 -4.08
N ARG A 160 -4.30 -55.46 -3.93
CA ARG A 160 -4.09 -56.15 -2.65
C ARG A 160 -3.05 -57.26 -2.82
N THR A 161 -2.26 -57.51 -1.77
CA THR A 161 -1.44 -58.74 -1.73
C THR A 161 -2.34 -59.97 -1.60
N GLU A 162 -1.76 -61.15 -1.82
CA GLU A 162 -2.41 -62.40 -1.42
C GLU A 162 -2.59 -62.46 0.12
N THR A 163 -3.41 -63.41 0.57
CA THR A 163 -3.62 -63.68 2.00
C THR A 163 -2.32 -64.15 2.65
N ILE A 164 -1.90 -63.45 3.71
CA ILE A 164 -0.66 -63.72 4.42
C ILE A 164 -0.99 -64.44 5.73
N ARG A 165 -0.35 -65.58 5.96
CA ARG A 165 -0.47 -66.38 7.18
C ARG A 165 0.90 -66.53 7.81
N MET A 166 1.05 -66.09 9.05
CA MET A 166 2.29 -66.25 9.80
C MET A 166 1.99 -66.53 11.28
N GLN A 167 2.92 -67.21 11.94
CA GLN A 167 2.87 -67.42 13.39
C GLN A 167 3.02 -66.08 14.11
N GLN A 168 2.39 -65.95 15.29
CA GLN A 168 2.42 -64.71 16.06
C GLN A 168 3.84 -64.16 16.30
N TRP A 169 4.81 -65.03 16.62
CA TRP A 169 6.20 -64.59 16.87
C TRP A 169 6.82 -63.95 15.63
N GLN A 170 6.48 -64.42 14.42
CA GLN A 170 6.97 -63.86 13.17
C GLN A 170 6.39 -62.46 12.95
N TRP A 171 5.11 -62.26 13.26
CA TRP A 171 4.48 -60.93 13.20
C TRP A 171 5.07 -59.96 14.23
N ALA A 172 5.36 -60.43 15.45
CA ALA A 172 6.01 -59.62 16.48
C ALA A 172 7.45 -59.21 16.09
N TYR A 173 8.21 -60.13 15.49
CA TYR A 173 9.56 -59.85 14.97
C TYR A 173 9.51 -58.92 13.77
N LEU A 174 8.50 -59.04 12.89
CA LEU A 174 8.28 -58.10 11.79
C LEU A 174 8.02 -56.68 12.33
N LYS A 175 7.10 -56.55 13.30
CA LYS A 175 6.76 -55.26 13.92
C LYS A 175 7.96 -54.59 14.61
N SER A 176 8.84 -55.37 15.23
CA SER A 176 10.04 -54.86 15.91
C SER A 176 11.25 -54.68 14.99
N GLY A 177 11.14 -55.04 13.70
CA GLY A 177 12.22 -54.96 12.72
C GLY A 177 13.24 -56.11 12.77
N GLY A 178 13.00 -57.14 13.60
CA GLY A 178 13.87 -58.31 13.74
C GLY A 178 13.70 -59.39 12.67
N LEU A 179 12.71 -59.27 11.77
CA LEU A 179 12.48 -60.22 10.68
C LEU A 179 13.03 -59.69 9.34
N GLN A 180 13.68 -60.55 8.55
CA GLN A 180 14.10 -60.23 7.17
C GLN A 180 12.91 -59.81 6.29
N VAL A 181 13.17 -59.06 5.22
CA VAL A 181 12.12 -58.60 4.28
C VAL A 181 11.44 -59.79 3.61
N GLN A 182 10.11 -59.85 3.71
CA GLN A 182 9.28 -60.90 3.14
C GLN A 182 8.83 -60.56 1.72
N ALA A 183 8.54 -61.57 0.91
CA ALA A 183 8.20 -61.39 -0.51
C ALA A 183 6.96 -60.50 -0.74
N PHE A 184 5.94 -60.61 0.11
CA PHE A 184 4.71 -59.81 -0.01
C PHE A 184 4.94 -58.31 0.20
N GLU A 185 6.04 -57.93 0.87
CA GLU A 185 6.35 -56.54 1.20
C GLU A 185 6.92 -55.75 0.02
N LYS A 186 7.35 -56.44 -1.04
CA LYS A 186 7.97 -55.84 -2.23
C LYS A 186 7.12 -54.71 -2.84
N ASN A 187 5.80 -54.84 -2.78
CA ASN A 187 4.86 -53.86 -3.35
C ASN A 187 4.34 -52.83 -2.34
N LEU A 188 4.61 -53.01 -1.04
CA LEU A 188 4.11 -52.11 0.01
C LEU A 188 5.01 -50.88 0.21
N GLY A 189 6.27 -50.93 -0.23
CA GLY A 189 7.23 -49.85 -0.07
C GLY A 189 7.89 -49.82 1.32
N GLY A 190 8.99 -49.08 1.43
CA GLY A 190 9.85 -49.08 2.63
C GLY A 190 9.23 -48.45 3.88
N SER A 191 8.21 -47.59 3.74
CA SER A 191 7.57 -46.90 4.86
C SER A 191 6.60 -47.78 5.65
N TRP A 192 6.11 -48.89 5.09
CA TRP A 192 5.09 -49.72 5.73
C TRP A 192 5.55 -50.31 7.06
N ARG A 193 6.74 -50.90 7.11
CA ARG A 193 7.32 -51.45 8.36
C ARG A 193 7.48 -50.38 9.44
N ALA A 194 7.95 -49.18 9.07
CA ALA A 194 8.15 -48.09 10.01
C ALA A 194 6.84 -47.63 10.66
N GLU A 195 5.76 -47.58 9.88
CA GLU A 195 4.42 -47.25 10.38
C GLU A 195 3.81 -48.37 11.24
N VAL A 196 3.99 -49.63 10.85
CA VAL A 196 3.56 -50.78 11.67
C VAL A 196 4.30 -50.82 13.02
N ALA A 197 5.59 -50.51 13.04
CA ALA A 197 6.39 -50.45 14.27
C ALA A 197 5.88 -49.40 15.27
N ARG A 198 5.29 -48.30 14.78
CA ARG A 198 4.70 -47.22 15.60
C ARG A 198 3.35 -47.58 16.22
N VAL A 199 2.68 -48.62 15.73
CA VAL A 199 1.36 -49.03 16.25
C VAL A 199 1.49 -49.44 17.71
N GLN A 200 0.69 -48.80 18.57
CA GLN A 200 0.61 -49.15 19.99
C GLN A 200 -0.21 -50.43 20.19
N GLY A 201 0.14 -51.21 21.22
CA GLY A 201 -0.53 -52.48 21.54
C GLY A 201 0.30 -53.72 21.22
N SER A 202 -0.01 -54.81 21.93
CA SER A 202 0.64 -56.11 21.76
C SER A 202 -0.40 -57.16 21.40
N PHE A 203 0.06 -58.28 20.84
CA PHE A 203 -0.79 -59.43 20.60
C PHE A 203 -1.37 -59.93 21.91
N GLY A 204 -2.69 -60.17 21.94
CA GLY A 204 -3.37 -60.68 23.13
C GLY A 204 -2.97 -62.11 23.46
N TYR A 205 -2.44 -62.86 22.48
CA TYR A 205 -1.92 -64.20 22.65
C TYR A 205 -0.50 -64.33 22.06
N GLN A 206 0.37 -65.07 22.73
CA GLN A 206 1.76 -65.31 22.31
C GLN A 206 1.92 -66.58 21.44
N SER A 207 0.80 -67.13 20.95
CA SER A 207 0.80 -68.36 20.13
C SER A 207 -0.41 -68.44 19.18
N GLY A 208 -0.22 -69.18 18.08
CA GLY A 208 -1.21 -69.37 17.01
C GLY A 208 -0.90 -68.54 15.76
N GLU A 209 -1.62 -68.87 14.69
CA GLU A 209 -1.52 -68.17 13.41
C GLU A 209 -2.37 -66.92 13.41
N TYR A 210 -1.82 -65.85 12.87
CA TYR A 210 -2.55 -64.64 12.56
C TYR A 210 -2.51 -64.40 11.06
N VAL A 211 -3.65 -63.95 10.53
CA VAL A 211 -3.92 -63.88 9.10
C VAL A 211 -4.37 -62.47 8.72
N ILE A 212 -3.83 -61.99 7.60
CA ILE A 212 -4.30 -60.80 6.90
C ILE A 212 -4.81 -61.25 5.53
N SER A 213 -6.05 -60.94 5.20
CA SER A 213 -6.71 -61.30 3.91
C SER A 213 -6.21 -60.47 2.70
N GLY A 214 -4.95 -60.03 2.73
CA GLY A 214 -4.35 -59.15 1.73
C GLY A 214 -4.20 -57.71 2.20
N ILE A 215 -3.04 -57.11 1.93
CA ILE A 215 -2.71 -55.74 2.29
C ILE A 215 -2.92 -54.82 1.06
N PRO A 216 -3.77 -53.78 1.16
CA PRO A 216 -3.95 -52.79 0.10
C PRO A 216 -2.69 -51.96 -0.18
N TYR A 217 -2.42 -51.70 -1.46
CA TYR A 217 -1.37 -50.80 -1.95
C TYR A 217 -1.77 -50.14 -3.28
N LEU A 218 -1.27 -48.93 -3.53
CA LEU A 218 -1.42 -48.21 -4.80
C LEU A 218 -0.38 -48.69 -5.81
N CYS A 219 -0.79 -48.77 -7.08
CA CYS A 219 0.11 -49.05 -8.19
C CYS A 219 1.28 -48.06 -8.23
N GLY A 220 2.52 -48.55 -8.28
CA GLY A 220 3.74 -47.73 -8.36
C GLY A 220 4.25 -47.19 -7.01
N GLN A 221 3.54 -47.40 -5.88
CA GLN A 221 3.92 -46.77 -4.61
C GLN A 221 5.30 -47.20 -4.08
N ALA A 222 5.72 -48.44 -4.35
CA ALA A 222 7.01 -48.96 -3.89
C ALA A 222 8.18 -48.32 -4.66
N GLY A 223 7.96 -47.93 -5.92
CA GLY A 223 8.91 -47.24 -6.79
C GLY A 223 8.84 -45.73 -6.71
N TYR A 224 7.94 -45.15 -5.91
CA TYR A 224 7.65 -43.71 -5.89
C TYR A 224 8.90 -42.82 -5.77
N ALA A 225 9.83 -43.18 -4.88
CA ALA A 225 11.07 -42.43 -4.68
C ALA A 225 12.03 -42.42 -5.89
N SER A 226 11.80 -43.28 -6.90
CA SER A 226 12.57 -43.31 -8.15
C SER A 226 11.87 -42.59 -9.31
N LEU A 227 10.63 -42.14 -9.13
CA LEU A 227 9.87 -41.40 -10.15
C LEU A 227 10.47 -40.00 -10.37
N SER A 228 10.36 -39.50 -11.61
CA SER A 228 10.72 -38.13 -12.00
C SER A 228 9.79 -37.10 -11.34
N GLY A 229 10.20 -35.83 -11.31
CA GLY A 229 9.35 -34.74 -10.78
C GLY A 229 7.97 -34.67 -11.45
N PRO A 230 7.88 -34.66 -12.80
CA PRO A 230 6.60 -34.71 -13.51
C PRO A 230 5.76 -35.94 -13.15
N ALA A 231 6.38 -37.14 -13.11
CA ALA A 231 5.68 -38.37 -12.71
C ALA A 231 5.12 -38.28 -11.28
N ARG A 232 5.87 -37.74 -10.32
CA ARG A 232 5.40 -37.55 -8.94
C ARG A 232 4.26 -36.54 -8.82
N SER A 233 4.31 -35.46 -9.60
CA SER A 233 3.23 -34.46 -9.65
C SER A 233 1.90 -35.10 -10.10
N VAL A 234 1.92 -35.83 -11.21
CA VAL A 234 0.74 -36.53 -11.73
C VAL A 234 0.30 -37.67 -10.80
N TYR A 235 1.24 -38.40 -10.21
CA TYR A 235 0.95 -39.43 -9.21
C TYR A 235 0.21 -38.84 -8.01
N GLY A 236 0.62 -37.66 -7.52
CA GLY A 236 -0.05 -36.98 -6.41
C GLY A 236 -1.49 -36.58 -6.72
N GLN A 237 -1.75 -36.10 -7.94
CA GLN A 237 -3.10 -35.80 -8.44
C GLN A 237 -3.97 -37.06 -8.53
N LEU A 238 -3.43 -38.15 -9.07
CA LEU A 238 -4.16 -39.42 -9.14
C LEU A 238 -4.39 -40.03 -7.74
N ALA A 239 -3.46 -39.88 -6.80
CA ALA A 239 -3.56 -40.38 -5.44
C ALA A 239 -4.66 -39.67 -4.63
N ILE A 240 -4.85 -38.34 -4.80
CA ILE A 240 -5.92 -37.62 -4.11
C ILE A 240 -7.30 -38.06 -4.61
N HIS A 241 -7.46 -38.34 -5.91
CA HIS A 241 -8.70 -38.89 -6.45
C HIS A 241 -8.93 -40.34 -6.02
N ALA A 242 -7.86 -41.15 -5.91
CA ALA A 242 -7.98 -42.50 -5.37
C ALA A 242 -8.54 -42.47 -3.94
N LEU A 243 -8.07 -41.54 -3.09
CA LEU A 243 -8.57 -41.37 -1.72
C LEU A 243 -10.08 -41.09 -1.62
N GLU A 244 -10.70 -40.49 -2.64
CA GLU A 244 -12.16 -40.25 -2.66
C GLU A 244 -12.95 -41.57 -2.65
N GLN A 245 -12.40 -42.58 -3.33
CA GLN A 245 -13.02 -43.90 -3.53
C GLN A 245 -12.63 -44.91 -2.44
N LEU A 246 -11.56 -44.65 -1.68
CA LEU A 246 -11.10 -45.59 -0.65
C LEU A 246 -12.05 -45.68 0.55
N SER A 247 -12.15 -46.89 1.08
CA SER A 247 -12.83 -47.19 2.33
C SER A 247 -11.83 -47.24 3.49
N ARG A 248 -12.35 -47.27 4.73
CA ARG A 248 -11.50 -47.45 5.91
C ARG A 248 -10.70 -48.76 5.89
N SER A 249 -11.26 -49.83 5.32
CA SER A 249 -10.59 -51.12 5.15
C SER A 249 -9.49 -51.13 4.08
N ASP A 250 -9.33 -50.03 3.34
CA ASP A 250 -8.22 -49.85 2.40
C ASP A 250 -7.05 -49.09 3.04
N LEU A 251 -7.31 -48.33 4.12
CA LEU A 251 -6.30 -47.61 4.91
C LEU A 251 -5.85 -48.40 6.15
N LEU A 252 -6.68 -49.32 6.64
CA LEU A 252 -6.43 -50.12 7.82
C LEU A 252 -6.66 -51.60 7.52
N VAL A 253 -5.69 -52.44 7.88
CA VAL A 253 -5.79 -53.90 7.78
C VAL A 253 -5.98 -54.53 9.15
N GLU A 254 -6.78 -55.59 9.19
CA GLU A 254 -7.00 -56.38 10.40
C GLU A 254 -6.18 -57.68 10.31
N LEU A 255 -5.33 -57.86 11.31
CA LEU A 255 -4.56 -59.07 11.55
C LEU A 255 -5.32 -59.92 12.56
N ARG A 256 -5.98 -60.98 12.08
CA ARG A 256 -6.92 -61.80 12.86
C ARG A 256 -6.30 -63.13 13.24
N ARG A 257 -6.46 -63.55 14.49
CA ARG A 257 -6.06 -64.88 14.94
C ARG A 257 -6.99 -65.95 14.35
N GLU A 258 -6.41 -66.99 13.74
CA GLU A 258 -7.15 -68.20 13.37
C GLU A 258 -7.14 -69.20 14.53
N GLY A 259 -8.32 -69.76 14.86
CA GLY A 259 -8.50 -70.76 15.91
C GLY A 259 -9.62 -70.43 16.92
N ALA A 260 -9.74 -71.24 17.98
CA ALA A 260 -10.87 -71.19 18.92
C ALA A 260 -10.97 -69.91 19.79
N ARG A 261 -9.91 -69.09 19.85
CA ARG A 261 -9.89 -67.82 20.59
C ARG A 261 -9.66 -66.67 19.62
N TYR A 262 -10.52 -65.67 19.71
CA TYR A 262 -10.52 -64.48 18.87
C TYR A 262 -9.54 -63.43 19.39
N ASP A 263 -8.69 -62.91 18.52
CA ASP A 263 -7.85 -61.72 18.75
C ASP A 263 -7.65 -61.00 17.41
N VAL A 264 -7.67 -59.67 17.44
CA VAL A 264 -7.52 -58.83 16.26
C VAL A 264 -6.60 -57.65 16.56
N GLN A 265 -5.56 -57.52 15.76
CA GLN A 265 -4.68 -56.36 15.74
C GLN A 265 -5.00 -55.51 14.50
N ARG A 266 -4.87 -54.19 14.60
CA ARG A 266 -5.15 -53.25 13.52
C ARG A 266 -3.88 -52.52 13.11
N TRP A 267 -3.45 -52.70 11.88
CA TRP A 267 -2.23 -52.11 11.33
C TRP A 267 -2.56 -51.21 10.15
N PRO A 268 -1.73 -50.19 9.86
CA PRO A 268 -1.87 -49.40 8.63
C PRO A 268 -1.70 -50.30 7.41
N SER A 269 -2.46 -50.03 6.35
CA SER A 269 -2.22 -50.64 5.03
C SER A 269 -0.95 -50.09 4.38
N GLY A 270 -0.55 -50.68 3.25
CA GLY A 270 0.52 -50.12 2.42
C GLY A 270 0.17 -48.71 1.94
N ILE A 271 -1.11 -48.45 1.62
CA ILE A 271 -1.59 -47.14 1.19
C ILE A 271 -1.44 -46.11 2.31
N ALA A 272 -1.95 -46.39 3.51
CA ALA A 272 -1.89 -45.44 4.62
C ALA A 272 -0.44 -45.13 5.01
N ALA A 273 0.42 -46.15 5.04
CA ALA A 273 1.82 -45.95 5.39
C ALA A 273 2.59 -45.13 4.34
N PHE A 274 2.29 -45.34 3.05
CA PHE A 274 2.82 -44.53 1.96
C PHE A 274 2.35 -43.07 2.10
N LEU A 275 1.03 -42.84 2.18
CA LEU A 275 0.45 -41.50 2.18
C LEU A 275 0.84 -40.67 3.42
N ARG A 276 1.13 -41.28 4.57
CA ARG A 276 1.64 -40.57 5.76
C ARG A 276 3.11 -40.18 5.66
N SER A 277 3.91 -40.98 4.94
CA SER A 277 5.37 -40.91 5.04
C SER A 277 6.05 -40.32 3.80
N ALA A 278 5.44 -40.47 2.63
CA ALA A 278 5.98 -39.97 1.37
C ALA A 278 5.59 -38.50 1.14
N ASP A 279 6.45 -37.77 0.43
CA ASP A 279 6.27 -36.40 -0.04
C ASP A 279 5.44 -36.37 -1.34
N TRP A 280 4.20 -36.87 -1.25
CA TRP A 280 3.34 -37.11 -2.43
C TRP A 280 2.41 -35.95 -2.80
N LEU A 281 2.22 -34.96 -1.92
CA LEU A 281 1.40 -33.79 -2.23
C LEU A 281 2.25 -32.75 -2.96
N PRO A 282 1.90 -32.35 -4.20
CA PRO A 282 2.64 -31.30 -4.90
C PRO A 282 2.44 -29.95 -4.19
N ALA A 283 3.54 -29.22 -3.99
CA ALA A 283 3.52 -27.83 -3.50
C ALA A 283 3.19 -26.86 -4.65
N ALA A 284 2.54 -25.74 -4.34
CA ALA A 284 2.28 -24.67 -5.29
C ALA A 284 3.49 -23.73 -5.46
N GLY A 285 3.73 -23.27 -6.69
CA GLY A 285 4.61 -22.13 -6.99
C GLY A 285 6.09 -22.42 -7.24
N GLU A 286 6.46 -23.68 -7.46
CA GLU A 286 7.81 -24.09 -7.86
C GLU A 286 7.78 -24.61 -9.31
N ASP A 287 8.82 -24.30 -10.10
CA ASP A 287 8.95 -24.81 -11.48
C ASP A 287 9.29 -26.32 -11.50
N ASP A 288 10.01 -26.79 -10.48
CA ASP A 288 10.32 -28.20 -10.24
C ASP A 288 9.36 -28.81 -9.19
N PHE A 289 9.12 -30.12 -9.29
CA PHE A 289 8.29 -30.82 -8.31
C PHE A 289 8.90 -30.74 -6.91
N LEU A 290 8.18 -30.09 -6.01
CA LEU A 290 8.42 -30.11 -4.58
C LEU A 290 7.28 -30.85 -3.88
N GLY A 291 7.59 -32.02 -3.33
CA GLY A 291 6.65 -32.84 -2.57
C GLY A 291 6.49 -32.38 -1.12
N LEU A 292 5.29 -32.51 -0.58
CA LEU A 292 4.95 -32.28 0.81
C LEU A 292 4.32 -33.54 1.40
N ARG A 293 4.62 -33.81 2.68
CA ARG A 293 3.89 -34.80 3.46
C ARG A 293 2.61 -34.18 4.05
N PRO A 294 1.56 -34.97 4.33
CA PRO A 294 0.35 -34.43 4.95
C PRO A 294 0.61 -33.70 6.28
N ASP A 295 1.55 -34.17 7.12
CA ASP A 295 1.90 -33.55 8.40
C ASP A 295 2.61 -32.18 8.27
N GLN A 296 3.05 -31.83 7.06
CA GLN A 296 3.65 -30.53 6.73
C GLN A 296 2.63 -29.56 6.12
N CYS A 297 1.40 -30.03 5.88
CA CYS A 297 0.36 -29.30 5.19
C CYS A 297 -0.74 -28.84 6.16
N TRP A 298 -1.42 -27.77 5.76
CA TRP A 298 -2.52 -27.17 6.52
C TRP A 298 -3.81 -27.18 5.70
N LEU A 299 -4.86 -27.78 6.25
CA LEU A 299 -6.22 -27.65 5.77
C LEU A 299 -6.81 -26.32 6.23
N GLY A 300 -7.45 -25.61 5.31
CA GLY A 300 -8.25 -24.43 5.59
C GLY A 300 -8.81 -23.82 4.29
N GLY A 301 -9.90 -23.07 4.42
CA GLY A 301 -10.56 -22.39 3.31
C GLY A 301 -9.74 -21.21 2.76
N ARG A 302 -10.24 -20.61 1.67
CA ARG A 302 -9.67 -19.36 1.13
C ARG A 302 -9.71 -18.24 2.17
N GLY A 303 -8.54 -17.86 2.66
CA GLY A 303 -8.37 -16.77 3.64
C GLY A 303 -8.09 -17.24 5.07
N GLU A 304 -8.28 -18.53 5.37
CA GLU A 304 -7.93 -19.09 6.69
C GLU A 304 -6.42 -19.34 6.79
N VAL A 305 -5.83 -19.97 5.77
CA VAL A 305 -4.39 -20.23 5.71
C VAL A 305 -3.66 -18.99 5.16
N PRO A 306 -2.70 -18.39 5.91
CA PRO A 306 -1.98 -17.19 5.47
C PRO A 306 -1.25 -17.39 4.14
N ARG A 307 -1.10 -16.30 3.37
CA ARG A 307 -0.52 -16.37 2.01
C ARG A 307 0.95 -16.80 1.97
N PHE A 308 1.71 -16.52 3.02
CA PHE A 308 3.12 -16.94 3.15
C PHE A 308 3.28 -18.41 3.58
N VAL A 309 2.21 -19.07 4.02
CA VAL A 309 2.25 -20.51 4.32
C VAL A 309 2.19 -21.25 3.00
N ARG A 310 3.16 -22.13 2.76
CA ARG A 310 3.23 -22.94 1.55
C ARG A 310 1.94 -23.73 1.34
N LYS A 311 1.39 -23.65 0.14
CA LYS A 311 0.10 -24.28 -0.22
C LYS A 311 0.32 -25.54 -1.02
N ILE A 312 -0.64 -26.46 -0.91
CA ILE A 312 -0.78 -27.58 -1.84
C ILE A 312 -1.17 -27.01 -3.21
N ASP A 313 -0.65 -27.63 -4.28
CA ASP A 313 -0.96 -27.27 -5.66
C ASP A 313 -2.48 -27.21 -5.90
N ARG A 314 -2.86 -26.30 -6.80
CA ARG A 314 -4.27 -26.02 -7.07
C ARG A 314 -5.03 -27.25 -7.54
N SER A 315 -4.42 -28.08 -8.39
CA SER A 315 -5.06 -29.28 -8.96
C SER A 315 -5.50 -30.28 -7.89
N VAL A 316 -4.72 -30.41 -6.81
CA VAL A 316 -5.02 -31.31 -5.68
C VAL A 316 -5.94 -30.64 -4.67
N ARG A 317 -5.73 -29.35 -4.40
CA ARG A 317 -6.51 -28.60 -3.40
C ARG A 317 -7.99 -28.50 -3.78
N GLU A 318 -8.32 -28.28 -5.06
CA GLU A 318 -9.70 -28.18 -5.52
C GLU A 318 -10.51 -29.48 -5.29
N VAL A 319 -9.85 -30.64 -5.26
CA VAL A 319 -10.50 -31.95 -5.01
C VAL A 319 -11.04 -32.06 -3.59
N PHE A 320 -10.29 -31.60 -2.59
CA PHE A 320 -10.70 -31.74 -1.19
C PHE A 320 -11.33 -30.49 -0.59
N GLU A 321 -11.23 -29.30 -1.21
CA GLU A 321 -11.74 -28.04 -0.64
C GLU A 321 -13.26 -28.09 -0.33
N SER A 322 -14.05 -28.78 -1.16
CA SER A 322 -15.49 -28.98 -0.96
C SER A 322 -15.89 -30.39 -0.49
N ASN A 323 -14.92 -31.29 -0.26
CA ASN A 323 -15.19 -32.70 0.08
C ASN A 323 -14.87 -32.98 1.56
N GLU A 324 -15.88 -32.81 2.43
CA GLU A 324 -15.72 -32.99 3.88
C GLU A 324 -15.21 -34.39 4.26
N LYS A 325 -15.67 -35.44 3.57
CA LYS A 325 -15.22 -36.82 3.82
C LYS A 325 -13.72 -36.94 3.55
N LEU A 326 -13.24 -36.39 2.44
CA LEU A 326 -11.82 -36.39 2.09
C LEU A 326 -10.99 -35.55 3.07
N GLN A 327 -11.48 -34.38 3.48
CA GLN A 327 -10.82 -33.59 4.53
C GLN A 327 -10.73 -34.35 5.87
N GLN A 328 -11.74 -35.14 6.22
CA GLN A 328 -11.70 -35.99 7.42
C GLN A 328 -10.65 -37.10 7.28
N VAL A 329 -10.52 -37.73 6.11
CA VAL A 329 -9.46 -38.73 5.86
C VAL A 329 -8.08 -38.09 5.94
N LEU A 330 -7.85 -36.97 5.24
CA LEU A 330 -6.58 -36.23 5.25
C LEU A 330 -6.17 -35.84 6.67
N SER A 331 -7.12 -35.36 7.49
CA SER A 331 -6.82 -34.95 8.87
C SER A 331 -6.68 -36.14 9.83
N LYS A 332 -7.71 -36.97 9.98
CA LYS A 332 -7.77 -38.02 11.01
C LYS A 332 -6.89 -39.23 10.69
N GLU A 333 -6.80 -39.62 9.42
CA GLU A 333 -6.10 -40.84 9.02
C GLU A 333 -4.70 -40.57 8.49
N LEU A 334 -4.43 -39.38 7.91
CA LEU A 334 -3.13 -39.04 7.32
C LEU A 334 -2.33 -37.97 8.11
N GLY A 335 -2.93 -37.30 9.08
CA GLY A 335 -2.24 -36.37 9.98
C GLY A 335 -2.12 -34.93 9.47
N MET A 336 -2.88 -34.55 8.44
CA MET A 336 -2.92 -33.17 7.95
C MET A 336 -3.61 -32.25 8.96
N LEU A 337 -2.93 -31.19 9.38
CA LEU A 337 -3.43 -30.30 10.43
C LEU A 337 -4.46 -29.32 9.87
N ARG A 338 -5.45 -28.94 10.69
CA ARG A 338 -6.42 -27.90 10.34
C ARG A 338 -5.98 -26.56 10.93
N TRP A 339 -5.85 -25.53 10.10
CA TRP A 339 -5.34 -24.23 10.52
C TRP A 339 -6.24 -23.56 11.58
N ALA A 340 -7.55 -23.56 11.35
CA ALA A 340 -8.53 -22.95 12.24
C ALA A 340 -8.86 -23.79 13.50
N ASP A 341 -8.28 -25.00 13.64
CA ASP A 341 -8.48 -25.82 14.82
C ASP A 341 -7.55 -25.34 15.94
N ALA A 342 -8.11 -24.95 17.09
CA ALA A 342 -7.34 -24.50 18.24
C ALA A 342 -6.37 -25.57 18.76
N THR A 343 -6.69 -26.87 18.59
CA THR A 343 -5.80 -27.96 19.00
C THR A 343 -4.50 -28.02 18.20
N SER A 344 -4.46 -27.37 17.02
CA SER A 344 -3.27 -27.25 16.19
C SER A 344 -2.29 -26.15 16.64
N ALA A 345 -2.68 -25.33 17.64
CA ALA A 345 -1.90 -24.18 18.09
C ALA A 345 -0.42 -24.47 18.40
N PRO A 346 -0.04 -25.57 19.11
CA PRO A 346 1.37 -25.92 19.33
C PRO A 346 2.16 -26.08 18.02
N ALA A 347 1.56 -26.75 17.03
CA ALA A 347 2.18 -26.97 15.73
C ALA A 347 2.24 -25.66 14.92
N ARG A 348 1.22 -24.79 15.02
CA ARG A 348 1.24 -23.46 14.38
C ARG A 348 2.35 -22.58 14.96
N ILE A 349 2.53 -22.54 16.28
CA ILE A 349 3.60 -21.77 16.93
C ILE A 349 4.98 -22.20 16.40
N ALA A 350 5.26 -23.51 16.38
CA ALA A 350 6.53 -24.05 15.90
C ALA A 350 6.74 -23.84 14.38
N ALA A 351 5.69 -24.05 13.58
CA ALA A 351 5.73 -23.86 12.14
C ALA A 351 5.97 -22.38 11.77
N LEU A 352 5.23 -21.45 12.40
CA LEU A 352 5.37 -20.02 12.16
C LEU A 352 6.77 -19.53 12.53
N GLY A 353 7.30 -19.90 13.69
CA GLY A 353 8.67 -19.51 14.05
C GLY A 353 9.72 -20.02 13.07
N SER A 354 9.56 -21.25 12.54
CA SER A 354 10.46 -21.82 11.53
C SER A 354 10.31 -21.15 10.15
N MET A 355 9.10 -20.73 9.79
CA MET A 355 8.80 -20.08 8.51
C MET A 355 9.29 -18.64 8.44
N LEU A 356 9.51 -17.97 9.57
CA LEU A 356 9.81 -16.53 9.65
C LEU A 356 10.93 -16.07 8.70
N VAL A 357 11.98 -16.88 8.51
CA VAL A 357 13.13 -16.57 7.63
C VAL A 357 12.72 -16.46 6.14
N GLN A 358 11.64 -17.14 5.75
CA GLN A 358 11.15 -17.22 4.38
C GLN A 358 10.00 -16.23 4.12
N VAL A 359 9.48 -15.54 5.15
CA VAL A 359 8.35 -14.61 5.02
C VAL A 359 8.84 -13.28 4.42
N PRO A 360 8.30 -12.85 3.25
CA PRO A 360 8.62 -11.54 2.68
C PRO A 360 8.17 -10.41 3.61
N GLU A 361 8.93 -9.30 3.68
CA GLU A 361 8.56 -8.18 4.57
C GLU A 361 7.13 -7.64 4.35
N SER A 362 6.59 -7.74 3.13
CA SER A 362 5.24 -7.30 2.79
C SER A 362 4.13 -8.14 3.44
N LEU A 363 4.47 -9.28 4.04
CA LEU A 363 3.55 -10.21 4.70
C LEU A 363 3.83 -10.34 6.21
N LEU A 364 4.70 -9.51 6.79
CA LEU A 364 5.03 -9.60 8.22
C LEU A 364 3.86 -9.23 9.14
N ASP A 365 2.93 -8.40 8.70
CA ASP A 365 1.74 -8.06 9.51
C ASP A 365 0.75 -9.22 9.55
N ASP A 366 0.54 -9.90 8.41
CA ASP A 366 -0.22 -11.15 8.34
C ASP A 366 0.44 -12.22 9.24
N PHE A 367 1.77 -12.26 9.27
CA PHE A 367 2.53 -13.16 10.15
C PHE A 367 2.33 -12.85 11.63
N ARG A 368 2.46 -11.58 12.05
CA ARG A 368 2.23 -11.16 13.44
C ARG A 368 0.82 -11.54 13.90
N LYS A 369 -0.17 -11.29 13.05
CA LYS A 369 -1.56 -11.68 13.32
C LYS A 369 -1.68 -13.19 13.52
N ALA A 370 -1.20 -13.99 12.56
CA ALA A 370 -1.26 -15.45 12.65
C ALA A 370 -0.53 -16.03 13.89
N TYR A 371 0.61 -15.44 14.27
CA TYR A 371 1.38 -15.85 15.43
C TYR A 371 0.68 -15.49 16.75
N ARG A 372 0.08 -14.30 16.83
CA ARG A 372 -0.74 -13.87 17.97
C ARG A 372 -1.97 -14.76 18.15
N GLU A 373 -2.65 -15.10 17.05
CA GLU A 373 -3.79 -16.04 17.03
C GLU A 373 -3.38 -17.44 17.50
N ALA A 374 -2.22 -17.95 17.07
CA ALA A 374 -1.73 -19.25 17.53
C ALA A 374 -1.47 -19.29 19.05
N TRP A 375 -0.89 -18.22 19.63
CA TRP A 375 -0.73 -18.11 21.08
C TRP A 375 -2.05 -17.95 21.83
N GLN A 376 -3.01 -17.21 21.26
CA GLN A 376 -4.37 -17.10 21.79
C GLN A 376 -5.05 -18.47 21.86
N ASP A 377 -5.08 -19.19 20.75
CA ASP A 377 -5.69 -20.52 20.68
C ASP A 377 -5.03 -21.49 21.67
N TYR A 378 -3.70 -21.44 21.80
CA TYR A 378 -2.97 -22.21 22.80
C TYR A 378 -3.41 -21.88 24.24
N GLY A 379 -3.62 -20.59 24.54
CA GLY A 379 -4.09 -20.13 25.84
C GLY A 379 -5.51 -20.60 26.18
N GLU A 380 -6.38 -20.71 25.18
CA GLU A 380 -7.78 -21.11 25.30
C GLU A 380 -7.99 -22.63 25.41
N LEU A 381 -6.96 -23.46 25.15
CA LEU A 381 -7.05 -24.91 25.31
C LEU A 381 -7.29 -25.33 26.76
N LYS A 382 -8.35 -26.12 26.99
CA LYS A 382 -8.68 -26.71 28.31
C LYS A 382 -7.58 -27.64 28.84
N GLN A 383 -6.99 -28.45 27.95
CA GLN A 383 -5.84 -29.30 28.24
C GLN A 383 -4.72 -28.89 27.30
N ARG A 384 -3.70 -28.22 27.84
CA ARG A 384 -2.60 -27.67 27.05
C ARG A 384 -1.56 -28.75 26.77
N PRO A 385 -1.26 -29.04 25.49
CA PRO A 385 -0.15 -29.90 25.14
C PRO A 385 1.17 -29.24 25.55
N VAL A 386 2.09 -30.03 26.11
CA VAL A 386 3.45 -29.59 26.42
C VAL A 386 4.18 -29.29 25.11
N LEU A 387 4.83 -28.13 25.01
CA LEU A 387 5.75 -27.83 23.91
C LEU A 387 7.02 -28.67 24.07
N LYS A 388 7.16 -29.74 23.28
CA LYS A 388 8.27 -30.70 23.40
C LYS A 388 9.35 -30.44 22.36
N GLY A 389 10.60 -30.74 22.73
CA GLY A 389 11.75 -30.68 21.84
C GLY A 389 12.28 -29.27 21.62
N GLU A 390 12.93 -29.06 20.48
CA GLU A 390 13.38 -27.74 20.04
C GLU A 390 12.24 -27.02 19.32
N VAL A 391 11.91 -25.82 19.79
CA VAL A 391 10.88 -24.96 19.20
C VAL A 391 11.52 -23.66 18.78
N THR A 392 11.35 -23.28 17.51
CA THR A 392 11.73 -21.96 17.04
C THR A 392 10.59 -20.98 17.30
N LEU A 393 10.86 -19.94 18.08
CA LEU A 393 9.94 -18.85 18.39
C LEU A 393 10.22 -17.65 17.49
N ALA A 394 9.18 -16.88 17.15
CA ALA A 394 9.35 -15.54 16.60
C ALA A 394 9.39 -14.53 17.76
N VAL A 395 10.54 -13.90 17.97
CA VAL A 395 10.73 -12.82 18.97
C VAL A 395 11.08 -11.52 18.25
N GLU A 396 10.76 -10.39 18.82
CA GLU A 396 11.09 -9.08 18.28
C GLU A 396 12.35 -8.50 18.97
N ILE A 397 13.27 -7.99 18.16
CA ILE A 397 14.50 -7.31 18.59
C ILE A 397 14.71 -6.10 17.67
N LYS A 398 14.84 -4.89 18.23
CA LYS A 398 15.04 -3.63 17.49
C LYS A 398 14.01 -3.43 16.37
N GLY A 399 12.75 -3.70 16.66
CA GLY A 399 11.63 -3.56 15.72
C GLY A 399 11.55 -4.66 14.64
N ARG A 400 12.37 -5.72 14.73
CA ARG A 400 12.41 -6.80 13.73
C ARG A 400 12.11 -8.15 14.37
N LEU A 401 11.30 -8.95 13.68
CA LEU A 401 11.10 -10.34 14.07
C LEU A 401 12.36 -11.16 13.74
N VAL A 402 12.81 -11.94 14.71
CA VAL A 402 13.99 -12.80 14.66
C VAL A 402 13.60 -14.20 15.16
N PRO A 403 14.00 -15.27 14.45
CA PRO A 403 13.77 -16.64 14.92
C PRO A 403 14.71 -16.94 16.09
N MET A 404 14.18 -17.54 17.16
CA MET A 404 14.92 -17.96 18.34
C MET A 404 14.56 -19.41 18.68
N THR A 405 15.48 -20.34 18.46
CA THR A 405 15.31 -21.74 18.84
C THR A 405 15.56 -21.93 20.33
N VAL A 406 14.60 -22.54 21.02
CA VAL A 406 14.64 -22.80 22.46
C VAL A 406 14.26 -24.25 22.78
N SER A 407 14.84 -24.77 23.84
CA SER A 407 14.48 -26.05 24.45
C SER A 407 15.00 -26.07 25.89
N LYS A 408 14.56 -27.00 26.75
CA LYS A 408 15.09 -27.15 28.12
C LYS A 408 16.60 -27.36 28.19
N GLN A 409 17.20 -27.84 27.11
CA GLN A 409 18.62 -28.16 27.03
C GLN A 409 19.45 -26.99 26.45
N LEU A 410 18.81 -26.09 25.69
CA LEU A 410 19.45 -24.97 25.00
C LEU A 410 19.18 -23.61 25.67
N SER A 411 18.28 -23.52 26.65
CA SER A 411 17.89 -22.26 27.28
C SER A 411 19.03 -21.71 28.15
N GLY A 412 19.70 -20.67 27.65
CA GLY A 412 20.82 -20.02 28.33
C GLY A 412 20.79 -18.49 28.19
N GLY A 413 20.55 -17.80 29.31
CA GLY A 413 20.95 -16.40 29.54
C GLY A 413 19.89 -15.33 29.30
N ASP A 414 19.35 -15.23 28.09
CA ASP A 414 18.60 -14.04 27.67
C ASP A 414 17.13 -14.03 28.13
N VAL A 415 16.69 -12.89 28.68
CA VAL A 415 15.30 -12.67 29.11
C VAL A 415 14.41 -12.40 27.91
N ILE A 416 13.28 -13.11 27.83
CA ILE A 416 12.17 -12.82 26.91
C ILE A 416 11.14 -11.99 27.68
N TYR A 417 10.89 -10.77 27.21
CA TYR A 417 9.85 -9.89 27.74
C TYR A 417 8.54 -10.16 27.00
N VAL A 418 7.53 -10.66 27.71
CA VAL A 418 6.22 -10.96 27.12
C VAL A 418 5.35 -9.72 27.26
N ASP A 419 4.82 -9.23 26.13
CA ASP A 419 3.85 -8.14 26.08
C ASP A 419 2.44 -8.71 25.95
N ASP A 420 1.53 -8.27 26.80
CA ASP A 420 0.10 -8.60 26.76
C ASP A 420 -0.72 -7.56 25.97
N THR A 421 -0.03 -6.59 25.33
CA THR A 421 -0.54 -5.41 24.61
C THR A 421 -1.03 -4.25 25.50
N SER A 422 -0.92 -4.37 26.82
CA SER A 422 -1.32 -3.33 27.78
C SER A 422 -0.32 -2.17 27.84
N HIS A 423 0.95 -2.41 27.49
CA HIS A 423 2.03 -1.43 27.62
C HIS A 423 2.87 -1.27 26.33
N PRO A 424 2.26 -0.84 25.21
CA PRO A 424 2.93 -0.79 23.90
C PRO A 424 4.16 0.14 23.89
N VAL A 425 4.16 1.20 24.71
CA VAL A 425 5.32 2.10 24.85
C VAL A 425 6.51 1.36 25.44
N TYR A 426 6.29 0.57 26.50
CA TYR A 426 7.37 -0.14 27.18
C TYR A 426 7.92 -1.25 26.29
N GLN A 427 7.05 -1.94 25.55
CA GLN A 427 7.45 -2.90 24.53
C GLN A 427 8.30 -2.25 23.43
N GLN A 428 7.89 -1.10 22.90
CA GLN A 428 8.65 -0.36 21.90
C GLN A 428 10.03 0.06 22.43
N VAL A 429 10.13 0.57 23.66
CA VAL A 429 11.40 0.95 24.30
C VAL A 429 12.30 -0.28 24.48
N LEU A 430 11.78 -1.37 25.04
CA LEU A 430 12.53 -2.62 25.25
C LEU A 430 13.05 -3.18 23.93
N SER A 431 12.19 -3.28 22.92
CA SER A 431 12.55 -3.72 21.56
C SER A 431 13.65 -2.83 20.99
N SER A 432 13.50 -1.50 21.05
CA SER A 432 14.49 -0.54 20.51
C SER A 432 15.84 -0.58 21.23
N LEU A 433 15.86 -0.84 22.54
CA LEU A 433 17.09 -1.07 23.32
C LEU A 433 17.75 -2.43 23.02
N GLY A 434 17.11 -3.29 22.22
CA GLY A 434 17.64 -4.59 21.80
C GLY A 434 17.27 -5.76 22.71
N TYR A 435 16.32 -5.57 23.64
CA TYR A 435 15.74 -6.67 24.39
C TYR A 435 14.81 -7.50 23.50
N ARG A 436 14.64 -8.78 23.86
CA ARG A 436 13.76 -9.72 23.15
C ARG A 436 12.35 -9.58 23.66
N THR A 437 11.42 -9.15 22.81
CA THR A 437 10.01 -9.05 23.16
C THR A 437 9.17 -10.08 22.42
N LEU A 438 8.13 -10.63 23.06
CA LEU A 438 7.17 -11.54 22.43
C LEU A 438 5.76 -11.03 22.74
N GLU A 439 5.04 -10.65 21.70
CA GLU A 439 3.69 -10.10 21.81
C GLU A 439 2.64 -11.22 21.81
N VAL A 440 1.75 -11.22 22.79
CA VAL A 440 0.59 -12.11 22.91
C VAL A 440 -0.65 -11.32 23.34
N THR A 441 -1.84 -11.93 23.21
CA THR A 441 -3.05 -11.34 23.79
C THR A 441 -3.06 -11.50 25.31
N GLU A 442 -3.77 -10.60 26.00
CA GLU A 442 -4.03 -10.68 27.45
C GLU A 442 -4.51 -12.08 27.88
N ARG A 443 -5.37 -12.72 27.09
CA ARG A 443 -5.88 -14.08 27.38
C ARG A 443 -4.81 -15.17 27.29
N ALA A 444 -3.78 -14.97 26.48
CA ALA A 444 -2.71 -15.94 26.24
C ALA A 444 -1.53 -15.77 27.19
N VAL A 445 -1.37 -14.62 27.84
CA VAL A 445 -0.14 -14.23 28.56
C VAL A 445 0.31 -15.26 29.59
N THR A 446 -0.59 -15.69 30.48
CA THR A 446 -0.29 -16.66 31.53
C THR A 446 0.12 -18.02 30.94
N ALA A 447 -0.57 -18.43 29.87
CA ALA A 447 -0.28 -19.70 29.19
C ALA A 447 1.09 -19.66 28.49
N CYS A 448 1.38 -18.56 27.80
CA CYS A 448 2.64 -18.32 27.11
C CYS A 448 3.81 -18.32 28.11
N VAL A 449 3.73 -17.52 29.17
CA VAL A 449 4.76 -17.47 30.22
C VAL A 449 5.00 -18.84 30.83
N THR A 450 3.94 -19.57 31.18
CA THR A 450 4.04 -20.92 31.76
C THR A 450 4.73 -21.89 30.79
N ALA A 451 4.35 -21.89 29.51
CA ALA A 451 4.94 -22.77 28.51
C ALA A 451 6.41 -22.43 28.26
N LEU A 452 6.75 -21.15 28.11
CA LEU A 452 8.13 -20.70 27.92
C LEU A 452 9.03 -21.09 29.11
N GLN A 453 8.57 -20.90 30.35
CA GLN A 453 9.35 -21.22 31.56
C GLN A 453 9.40 -22.74 31.83
N THR A 454 8.25 -23.42 31.80
CA THR A 454 8.12 -24.80 32.29
C THR A 454 8.40 -25.84 31.20
N ASP A 455 7.98 -25.59 29.97
CA ASP A 455 8.12 -26.55 28.86
C ASP A 455 9.44 -26.34 28.13
N LEU A 456 9.86 -25.08 27.93
CA LEU A 456 11.03 -24.72 27.12
C LEU A 456 12.24 -24.23 27.96
N GLY A 457 12.08 -23.97 29.26
CA GLY A 457 13.16 -23.56 30.16
C GLY A 457 13.64 -22.11 30.01
N CYS A 458 12.88 -21.25 29.33
CA CYS A 458 13.27 -19.86 29.06
C CYS A 458 13.20 -18.96 30.31
N ASN A 459 14.07 -17.94 30.36
CA ASN A 459 13.94 -16.85 31.32
C ASN A 459 12.93 -15.82 30.77
N VAL A 460 11.85 -15.57 31.50
CA VAL A 460 10.70 -14.78 31.01
C VAL A 460 10.30 -13.73 32.04
N LYS A 461 10.08 -12.49 31.58
CA LYS A 461 9.49 -11.41 32.38
C LYS A 461 8.27 -10.84 31.68
N LEU A 462 7.26 -10.43 32.44
CA LEU A 462 6.10 -9.72 31.92
C LEU A 462 6.42 -8.24 31.77
N ILE A 463 5.98 -7.60 30.68
CA ILE A 463 6.00 -6.15 30.54
C ILE A 463 4.84 -5.60 31.38
N GLN A 464 5.17 -4.85 32.42
CA GLN A 464 4.21 -4.28 33.36
C GLN A 464 4.68 -2.90 33.82
N GLU A 465 3.83 -2.17 34.56
CA GLU A 465 4.21 -0.90 35.16
C GLU A 465 5.48 -1.02 36.02
N GLY A 466 6.38 -0.05 35.89
CA GLY A 466 7.65 0.00 36.62
C GLY A 466 8.78 -0.89 36.07
N ILE A 467 8.56 -1.60 34.95
CA ILE A 467 9.63 -2.35 34.26
C ILE A 467 10.75 -1.42 33.77
N LEU A 468 10.40 -0.18 33.41
CA LEU A 468 11.31 0.90 33.05
C LEU A 468 11.48 1.85 34.24
N LYS A 469 12.72 2.13 34.62
CA LYS A 469 13.04 3.27 35.50
C LYS A 469 13.46 4.45 34.63
N ILE A 470 12.77 5.57 34.76
CA ILE A 470 13.01 6.76 33.94
C ILE A 470 13.76 7.79 34.78
N GLU A 471 14.77 8.42 34.20
CA GLU A 471 15.52 9.52 34.78
C GLU A 471 15.51 10.71 33.81
N THR A 472 15.28 11.91 34.35
CA THR A 472 15.36 13.19 33.64
C THR A 472 16.45 14.03 34.30
N ASP A 473 17.43 14.49 33.52
CA ASP A 473 18.54 15.33 33.99
C ASP A 473 19.27 14.77 35.21
N GLY A 474 19.45 13.44 35.23
CA GLY A 474 20.15 12.72 36.30
C GLY A 474 19.34 12.48 37.58
N LYS A 475 18.03 12.78 37.58
CA LYS A 475 17.13 12.51 38.71
C LYS A 475 16.04 11.52 38.31
N PRO A 476 15.62 10.61 39.22
CA PRO A 476 14.47 9.75 38.98
C PRO A 476 13.22 10.57 38.64
N PHE A 477 12.55 10.19 37.56
CA PHE A 477 11.32 10.82 37.12
C PHE A 477 10.11 10.20 37.85
N ALA A 478 9.24 11.07 38.35
CA ALA A 478 7.86 10.75 38.68
C ALA A 478 6.94 11.85 38.10
N PRO A 479 5.70 11.51 37.68
CA PRO A 479 4.70 12.50 37.32
C PRO A 479 4.52 13.51 38.46
N TYR A 480 4.42 14.80 38.12
CA TYR A 480 4.31 15.86 39.11
C TYR A 480 3.25 16.88 38.69
N GLU A 481 2.48 17.37 39.67
CA GLU A 481 1.34 18.24 39.42
C GLU A 481 1.74 19.63 38.90
N GLU A 482 2.98 20.08 39.15
CA GLU A 482 3.48 21.38 38.67
C GLU A 482 4.10 21.32 37.27
N ASP A 483 4.18 20.14 36.63
CA ASP A 483 4.63 20.04 35.23
C ASP A 483 3.71 20.86 34.31
N VAL A 484 4.26 21.41 33.22
CA VAL A 484 3.52 22.31 32.34
C VAL A 484 2.39 21.55 31.64
N LEU A 485 1.18 22.09 31.63
CA LEU A 485 0.07 21.50 30.89
C LEU A 485 0.29 21.62 29.37
N LEU A 486 -0.03 20.56 28.63
CA LEU A 486 -0.11 20.61 27.17
C LEU A 486 -1.21 21.57 26.73
N VAL A 487 -2.37 21.46 27.40
CA VAL A 487 -3.53 22.33 27.20
C VAL A 487 -3.54 23.36 28.33
N ASP A 488 -3.06 24.55 28.00
CA ASP A 488 -2.99 25.70 28.90
C ASP A 488 -3.41 26.96 28.12
N LYS A 489 -3.31 28.14 28.72
CA LYS A 489 -3.68 29.42 28.09
C LYS A 489 -3.09 29.59 26.69
N GLY A 490 -3.95 29.85 25.70
CA GLY A 490 -3.58 30.04 24.29
C GLY A 490 -3.44 28.72 23.49
N ARG A 491 -3.56 27.57 24.17
CA ARG A 491 -3.41 26.21 23.61
C ARG A 491 -4.64 25.34 23.87
N GLU A 492 -5.75 25.93 24.31
CA GLU A 492 -7.02 25.25 24.62
C GLU A 492 -7.59 24.52 23.40
N TRP A 493 -7.32 25.06 22.21
CA TRP A 493 -7.74 24.51 20.92
C TRP A 493 -7.14 23.12 20.63
N ILE A 494 -6.04 22.72 21.27
CA ILE A 494 -5.44 21.38 21.09
C ILE A 494 -6.43 20.27 21.49
N ALA A 495 -7.20 20.49 22.58
CA ALA A 495 -8.24 19.56 23.01
C ALA A 495 -9.38 19.48 21.97
N ASP A 496 -9.80 20.62 21.42
CA ASP A 496 -10.85 20.70 20.40
C ASP A 496 -10.43 19.97 19.11
N VAL A 497 -9.18 20.19 18.66
CA VAL A 497 -8.61 19.50 17.49
C VAL A 497 -8.55 17.99 17.72
N ALA A 498 -8.13 17.53 18.89
CA ALA A 498 -8.06 16.10 19.15
C ALA A 498 -9.44 15.43 19.16
N VAL A 499 -10.48 16.09 19.67
CA VAL A 499 -11.85 15.58 19.57
C VAL A 499 -12.37 15.66 18.13
N LEU A 500 -12.03 16.69 17.36
CA LEU A 500 -12.32 16.73 15.92
C LEU A 500 -11.67 15.57 15.16
N VAL A 501 -10.42 15.24 15.47
CA VAL A 501 -9.74 14.09 14.86
C VAL A 501 -10.48 12.79 15.17
N LEU A 502 -10.98 12.62 16.39
CA LEU A 502 -11.83 11.47 16.75
C LEU A 502 -13.12 11.43 15.90
N GLU A 503 -13.78 12.57 15.66
CA GLU A 503 -15.00 12.65 14.85
C GLU A 503 -14.77 12.44 13.35
N VAL A 504 -13.61 12.82 12.84
CA VAL A 504 -13.26 12.71 11.41
C VAL A 504 -12.74 11.31 11.06
N SER A 505 -12.11 10.64 12.03
CA SER A 505 -11.51 9.30 11.88
C SER A 505 -12.50 8.15 12.06
N THR A 506 -13.69 8.38 12.61
CA THR A 506 -14.74 7.36 12.70
C THR A 506 -15.51 7.20 11.39
N THR A 507 -15.79 5.95 11.01
CA THR A 507 -16.69 5.64 9.89
C THR A 507 -18.13 6.02 10.23
N LEU A 508 -18.92 6.43 9.22
CA LEU A 508 -20.30 6.95 9.32
C LEU A 508 -21.30 6.13 10.16
N THR A 509 -20.97 4.87 10.49
CA THR A 509 -21.79 3.96 11.29
C THR A 509 -21.57 4.06 12.82
N ASN A 510 -20.52 4.75 13.29
CA ASN A 510 -20.22 4.94 14.72
C ASN A 510 -20.17 6.43 15.08
N GLN A 511 -21.31 7.03 15.44
CA GLN A 511 -21.31 8.34 16.10
C GLN A 511 -20.70 8.17 17.50
N ASN A 512 -19.62 8.90 17.82
CA ASN A 512 -19.07 8.85 19.17
C ASN A 512 -20.06 9.50 20.14
N THR A 513 -20.29 8.84 21.28
CA THR A 513 -21.16 9.38 22.32
C THR A 513 -20.58 10.69 22.88
N GLN A 514 -21.44 11.60 23.35
CA GLN A 514 -21.02 12.82 24.05
C GLN A 514 -20.08 12.52 25.22
N ARG A 515 -20.32 11.40 25.93
CA ARG A 515 -19.45 10.90 27.00
C ARG A 515 -18.04 10.56 26.50
N ASN A 516 -17.91 9.92 25.34
CA ASN A 516 -16.60 9.57 24.77
C ASN A 516 -15.82 10.81 24.30
N ARG A 517 -16.52 11.83 23.78
CA ARG A 517 -15.96 13.13 23.38
C ARG A 517 -15.44 13.90 24.60
N GLN A 518 -16.26 13.99 25.65
CA GLN A 518 -15.87 14.64 26.90
C GLN A 518 -14.69 13.93 27.57
N ALA A 519 -14.74 12.60 27.67
CA ALA A 519 -13.65 11.83 28.26
C ALA A 519 -12.31 12.00 27.51
N LEU A 520 -12.32 12.18 26.19
CA LEU A 520 -11.11 12.48 25.43
C LEU A 520 -10.59 13.90 25.71
N SER A 521 -11.49 14.89 25.69
CA SER A 521 -11.17 16.29 26.02
C SER A 521 -10.54 16.40 27.41
N ASP A 522 -11.16 15.78 28.42
CA ASP A 522 -10.69 15.77 29.80
C ASP A 522 -9.35 15.03 29.94
N ALA A 523 -9.16 13.93 29.22
CA ALA A 523 -7.89 13.21 29.24
C ALA A 523 -6.74 14.06 28.68
N ILE A 524 -6.96 14.75 27.55
CA ILE A 524 -5.94 15.60 26.91
C ILE A 524 -5.66 16.84 27.74
N ARG A 525 -6.69 17.42 28.38
CA ARG A 525 -6.54 18.56 29.29
C ARG A 525 -5.73 18.23 30.55
N ARG A 526 -5.64 16.95 30.93
CA ARG A 526 -4.79 16.48 32.02
C ARG A 526 -3.35 16.18 31.61
N VAL A 527 -3.04 16.18 30.31
CA VAL A 527 -1.70 15.84 29.83
C VAL A 527 -0.70 16.92 30.24
N ARG A 528 0.32 16.47 30.94
CA ARG A 528 1.47 17.26 31.37
C ARG A 528 2.65 17.03 30.43
N VAL A 529 3.52 18.02 30.30
CA VAL A 529 4.76 17.95 29.53
C VAL A 529 5.91 18.36 30.42
N ARG A 530 6.89 17.46 30.56
CA ARG A 530 8.16 17.75 31.23
C ARG A 530 9.27 17.91 30.20
N PHE A 531 9.79 19.12 30.10
CA PHE A 531 10.98 19.42 29.33
C PHE A 531 12.22 19.00 30.11
N ALA A 532 13.15 18.32 29.44
CA ALA A 532 14.43 17.87 30.01
C ALA A 532 15.56 18.06 29.00
N GLU A 533 16.79 18.25 29.46
CA GLU A 533 17.96 18.25 28.58
C GLU A 533 18.34 16.82 28.17
N ARG A 534 18.17 15.87 29.11
CA ARG A 534 18.52 14.47 28.91
C ARG A 534 17.51 13.53 29.56
N VAL A 535 17.08 12.54 28.78
CA VAL A 535 16.22 11.44 29.22
C VAL A 535 16.98 10.13 29.15
N THR A 536 17.04 9.40 30.27
CA THR A 536 17.63 8.06 30.36
C THR A 536 16.59 7.06 30.87
N VAL A 537 16.64 5.85 30.33
CA VAL A 537 15.76 4.75 30.71
C VAL A 537 16.62 3.58 31.16
N ALA A 538 16.34 3.04 32.34
CA ALA A 538 17.01 1.88 32.89
C ALA A 538 16.08 0.66 32.93
N VAL A 539 16.58 -0.46 32.42
CA VAL A 539 15.93 -1.77 32.43
C VAL A 539 16.82 -2.71 33.22
N ASP A 540 16.26 -3.38 34.24
CA ASP A 540 17.03 -4.28 35.11
C ASP A 540 18.33 -3.69 35.68
N GLY A 541 18.34 -2.37 35.93
CA GLY A 541 19.48 -1.64 36.48
C GLY A 541 20.52 -1.17 35.44
N GLN A 542 20.35 -1.49 34.16
CA GLN A 542 21.19 -0.98 33.08
C GLN A 542 20.57 0.27 32.46
N ALA A 543 21.18 1.43 32.69
CA ALA A 543 20.74 2.71 32.13
C ALA A 543 21.21 2.87 30.68
N SER A 544 20.32 3.32 29.81
CA SER A 544 20.57 3.65 28.40
C SER A 544 19.93 5.00 28.05
N GLN A 545 20.42 5.65 26.99
CA GLN A 545 19.74 6.81 26.44
C GLN A 545 18.44 6.39 25.74
N LEU A 546 17.51 7.34 25.62
CA LEU A 546 16.28 7.13 24.87
C LEU A 546 16.60 6.76 23.40
N PRO A 547 15.95 5.73 22.82
CA PRO A 547 16.10 5.38 21.41
C PRO A 547 15.82 6.56 20.46
N VAL A 548 16.59 6.67 19.38
CA VAL A 548 16.50 7.78 18.41
C VAL A 548 15.14 7.80 17.71
N GLU A 549 14.53 6.63 17.54
CA GLU A 549 13.22 6.43 16.92
C GLU A 549 12.08 7.15 17.66
N LEU A 550 12.27 7.43 18.95
CA LEU A 550 11.31 8.17 19.77
C LEU A 550 11.48 9.70 19.67
N GLY A 551 12.50 10.19 18.93
CA GLY A 551 12.67 11.61 18.63
C GLY A 551 12.86 12.51 19.86
N GLY A 552 13.37 11.95 20.95
CA GLY A 552 13.52 12.67 22.23
C GLY A 552 12.22 12.80 23.03
N VAL A 553 11.18 12.04 22.72
CA VAL A 553 9.88 12.09 23.42
C VAL A 553 9.54 10.75 24.04
N LEU A 554 9.16 10.72 25.31
CA LEU A 554 8.73 9.51 26.02
C LEU A 554 7.37 9.74 26.68
N PRO A 555 6.29 9.10 26.22
CA PRO A 555 5.02 9.12 26.93
C PRO A 555 5.10 8.26 28.19
N VAL A 556 4.61 8.78 29.31
CA VAL A 556 4.45 8.09 30.58
C VAL A 556 2.96 8.04 30.91
N PRO A 557 2.27 6.94 30.56
CA PRO A 557 0.87 6.75 30.89
C PRO A 557 0.66 6.82 32.41
N ASN A 558 -0.34 7.56 32.84
CA ASN A 558 -0.77 7.64 34.24
C ASN A 558 -2.25 8.06 34.29
N SER A 559 -3.03 7.44 35.17
CA SER A 559 -4.49 7.66 35.26
C SER A 559 -4.87 9.05 35.78
N GLU A 560 -4.02 9.65 36.61
CA GLU A 560 -4.23 10.94 37.27
C GLU A 560 -3.45 12.06 36.57
N LEU A 561 -2.15 11.83 36.32
CA LEU A 561 -1.18 12.80 35.78
C LEU A 561 -0.48 12.25 34.52
N PRO A 562 -1.21 11.99 33.41
CA PRO A 562 -0.58 11.51 32.17
C PRO A 562 0.49 12.51 31.71
N THR A 563 1.72 12.05 31.54
CA THR A 563 2.86 12.95 31.30
C THR A 563 3.61 12.56 30.03
N ILE A 564 4.07 13.54 29.27
CA ILE A 564 4.99 13.35 28.15
C ILE A 564 6.31 14.02 28.50
N ILE A 565 7.40 13.27 28.49
CA ILE A 565 8.74 13.81 28.68
C ILE A 565 9.28 14.18 27.29
N ALA A 566 9.81 15.38 27.12
CA ALA A 566 10.33 15.87 25.84
C ALA A 566 11.71 16.51 26.01
N VAL A 567 12.63 16.17 25.11
CA VAL A 567 13.95 16.81 25.05
C VAL A 567 13.85 18.17 24.34
N GLY A 568 14.32 19.22 25.01
CA GLY A 568 14.29 20.60 24.53
C GLY A 568 13.48 21.51 25.45
N GLU A 569 13.04 22.65 24.94
CA GLU A 569 12.31 23.66 25.71
C GLU A 569 11.16 24.27 24.90
N GLY A 570 10.07 24.60 25.58
CA GLY A 570 8.98 25.41 25.02
C GLY A 570 8.02 24.68 24.08
N PHE A 571 6.97 25.40 23.67
CA PHE A 571 5.93 24.88 22.78
C PHE A 571 5.91 25.66 21.47
N ASP A 572 6.28 24.97 20.40
CA ASP A 572 6.20 25.42 19.01
C ASP A 572 5.57 24.33 18.13
N TRP A 573 5.32 24.63 16.85
CA TRP A 573 4.76 23.64 15.92
C TRP A 573 5.64 22.40 15.77
N VAL A 574 6.97 22.54 15.86
CA VAL A 574 7.93 21.44 15.77
C VAL A 574 7.78 20.50 16.97
N THR A 575 7.72 21.05 18.17
CA THR A 575 7.53 20.31 19.43
C THR A 575 6.16 19.67 19.46
N LEU A 576 5.09 20.39 19.12
CA LEU A 576 3.74 19.82 19.08
C LEU A 576 3.65 18.65 18.10
N THR A 577 4.30 18.75 16.94
CA THR A 577 4.37 17.66 15.95
C THR A 577 5.10 16.42 16.51
N ARG A 578 6.19 16.61 17.27
CA ARG A 578 6.90 15.52 17.96
C ARG A 578 6.03 14.88 19.05
N LEU A 579 5.30 15.70 19.82
CA LEU A 579 4.41 15.24 20.90
C LEU A 579 3.16 14.51 20.36
N ALA A 580 2.65 14.90 19.19
CA ALA A 580 1.35 14.46 18.67
C ALA A 580 1.18 12.94 18.56
N GLY A 581 2.22 12.22 18.10
CA GLY A 581 2.19 10.76 18.04
C GLY A 581 2.18 10.10 19.44
N MET A 582 2.85 10.72 20.40
CA MET A 582 2.99 10.19 21.77
C MET A 582 1.81 10.58 22.67
N LEU A 583 1.05 11.62 22.31
CA LEU A 583 -0.12 12.08 23.04
C LEU A 583 -1.17 10.98 23.19
N ALA A 584 -1.47 10.29 22.09
CA ALA A 584 -2.41 9.18 22.06
C ALA A 584 -2.00 8.05 23.02
N LEU A 585 -0.69 7.78 23.12
CA LEU A 585 -0.14 6.76 24.01
C LEU A 585 -0.18 7.18 25.48
N ALA A 586 0.13 8.45 25.78
CA ALA A 586 0.10 8.98 27.15
C ALA A 586 -1.29 8.93 27.80
N ILE A 587 -2.36 9.07 26.99
CA ILE A 587 -3.75 9.00 27.46
C ILE A 587 -4.38 7.60 27.30
N GLY A 588 -3.60 6.58 26.93
CA GLY A 588 -4.08 5.19 26.79
C GLY A 588 -5.01 4.95 25.61
N ARG A 589 -4.83 5.68 24.49
CA ARG A 589 -5.61 5.54 23.25
C ARG A 589 -4.72 5.32 22.01
N PRO A 590 -3.97 4.21 21.93
CA PRO A 590 -3.00 3.96 20.85
C PRO A 590 -3.61 3.99 19.44
N ASN A 591 -4.89 3.67 19.30
CA ASN A 591 -5.60 3.71 18.01
C ASN A 591 -5.71 5.11 17.39
N LEU A 592 -5.48 6.18 18.15
CA LEU A 592 -5.50 7.56 17.67
C LEU A 592 -4.11 8.09 17.27
N MET A 593 -3.05 7.30 17.47
CA MET A 593 -1.66 7.73 17.28
C MET A 593 -1.39 8.29 15.88
N ASP A 594 -1.76 7.54 14.83
CA ASP A 594 -1.55 7.98 13.44
C ASP A 594 -2.43 9.18 13.08
N ALA A 595 -3.70 9.16 13.50
CA ALA A 595 -4.64 10.23 13.21
C ALA A 595 -4.19 11.56 13.85
N PHE A 596 -3.70 11.53 15.09
CA PHE A 596 -3.11 12.69 15.76
C PHE A 596 -1.83 13.13 15.05
N ARG A 597 -0.89 12.20 14.80
CA ARG A 597 0.35 12.51 14.12
C ARG A 597 0.12 13.18 12.76
N PHE A 598 -0.72 12.60 11.90
CA PHE A 598 -0.99 13.17 10.58
C PHE A 598 -1.67 14.53 10.65
N THR A 599 -2.64 14.70 11.55
CA THR A 599 -3.36 15.98 11.68
C THR A 599 -2.43 17.09 12.16
N PHE A 600 -1.66 16.86 13.22
CA PHE A 600 -0.75 17.88 13.75
C PHE A 600 0.43 18.16 12.81
N VAL A 601 0.92 17.15 12.05
CA VAL A 601 1.89 17.38 10.95
C VAL A 601 1.27 18.22 9.84
N ALA A 602 0.03 17.94 9.43
CA ALA A 602 -0.67 18.70 8.39
C ALA A 602 -0.89 20.15 8.81
N LEU A 603 -1.33 20.37 10.05
CA LEU A 603 -1.47 21.70 10.64
C LEU A 603 -0.11 22.41 10.72
N ALA A 604 0.94 21.74 11.19
CA ALA A 604 2.28 22.31 11.21
C ALA A 604 2.74 22.72 9.80
N ASN A 605 2.56 21.89 8.78
CA ASN A 605 2.96 22.23 7.41
C ASN A 605 2.18 23.42 6.82
N GLU A 606 0.92 23.59 7.24
CA GLU A 606 0.09 24.71 6.81
C GLU A 606 0.47 26.01 7.55
N MET A 607 0.71 25.90 8.86
CA MET A 607 0.81 27.05 9.77
C MET A 607 2.26 27.51 10.02
N SER A 608 3.23 26.59 9.95
CA SER A 608 4.65 26.91 10.19
C SER A 608 5.34 27.69 9.05
N ARG A 609 4.64 27.88 7.92
CA ARG A 609 5.12 28.73 6.83
C ARG A 609 5.19 30.21 7.21
N GLU A 610 4.35 30.62 8.16
CA GLU A 610 4.19 32.01 8.59
C GLU A 610 4.90 32.28 9.93
N SER A 611 4.78 31.37 10.91
CA SER A 611 5.43 31.46 12.22
C SER A 611 5.59 30.08 12.87
N LEU A 612 6.65 29.90 13.67
CA LEU A 612 6.83 28.69 14.48
C LEU A 612 6.00 28.72 15.78
N GLU A 613 5.48 29.88 16.17
CA GLU A 613 4.66 30.02 17.36
C GLU A 613 3.29 29.32 17.19
N LEU A 614 2.80 28.73 18.28
CA LEU A 614 1.50 28.08 18.29
C LEU A 614 0.38 29.13 18.30
N ARG A 615 -0.51 29.03 17.30
CA ARG A 615 -1.80 29.74 17.28
C ARG A 615 -2.94 28.76 17.02
N ALA A 616 -4.15 29.16 17.38
CA ALA A 616 -5.33 28.38 17.03
C ALA A 616 -5.51 28.35 15.50
N PRO A 617 -5.77 27.17 14.89
CA PRO A 617 -6.06 27.06 13.48
C PRO A 617 -7.47 27.61 13.17
N SER A 618 -7.63 28.25 12.00
CA SER A 618 -8.94 28.65 11.48
C SER A 618 -9.77 27.45 11.03
N ASP A 619 -11.07 27.63 10.86
CA ASP A 619 -11.96 26.56 10.37
C ASP A 619 -11.57 26.11 8.95
N GLU A 620 -11.07 27.02 8.09
CA GLU A 620 -10.52 26.69 6.77
C GLU A 620 -9.20 25.94 6.83
N GLU A 621 -8.33 26.25 7.79
CA GLU A 621 -7.07 25.53 8.02
C GLU A 621 -7.35 24.12 8.53
N LEU A 622 -8.29 23.97 9.48
CA LEU A 622 -8.76 22.68 9.95
C LEU A 622 -9.42 21.87 8.84
N ALA A 623 -10.26 22.49 8.01
CA ALA A 623 -10.90 21.85 6.86
C ALA A 623 -9.87 21.31 5.86
N ARG A 624 -8.82 22.09 5.56
CA ARG A 624 -7.71 21.66 4.70
C ARG A 624 -6.89 20.55 5.32
N ALA A 625 -6.50 20.67 6.59
CA ALA A 625 -5.69 19.67 7.29
C ALA A 625 -6.43 18.33 7.45
N LEU A 626 -7.74 18.36 7.67
CA LEU A 626 -8.59 17.17 7.88
C LEU A 626 -9.26 16.65 6.60
N GLY A 627 -9.13 17.36 5.46
CA GLY A 627 -9.75 16.98 4.20
C GLY A 627 -11.27 16.96 4.22
N ARG A 628 -11.91 17.89 4.95
CA ARG A 628 -13.37 17.99 5.10
C ARG A 628 -13.90 19.36 4.65
N PRO A 629 -15.17 19.47 4.23
CA PRO A 629 -15.78 20.78 3.95
C PRO A 629 -15.80 21.67 5.21
N VAL A 630 -15.57 22.98 5.04
CA VAL A 630 -15.60 23.97 6.14
C VAL A 630 -16.91 23.91 6.92
N SER A 631 -18.05 23.76 6.23
CA SER A 631 -19.36 23.63 6.87
C SER A 631 -19.45 22.45 7.85
N ARG A 632 -18.79 21.33 7.54
CA ARG A 632 -18.75 20.16 8.42
C ARG A 632 -17.85 20.39 9.63
N ILE A 633 -16.73 21.08 9.46
CA ILE A 633 -15.84 21.46 10.58
C ILE A 633 -16.58 22.41 11.54
N VAL A 634 -17.24 23.42 11.00
CA VAL A 634 -18.05 24.37 11.77
C VAL A 634 -19.18 23.67 12.52
N GLU A 635 -19.90 22.74 11.88
CA GLU A 635 -20.95 21.95 12.53
C GLU A 635 -20.41 21.12 13.71
N LEU A 636 -19.32 20.39 13.49
CA LEU A 636 -18.69 19.56 14.53
C LEU A 636 -18.16 20.41 15.69
N LEU A 637 -17.49 21.53 15.41
CA LEU A 637 -17.03 22.46 16.42
C LEU A 637 -18.20 23.07 17.20
N ARG A 638 -19.29 23.49 16.57
CA ARG A 638 -20.49 23.97 17.29
C ARG A 638 -21.05 22.92 18.24
N SER A 639 -21.13 21.66 17.80
CA SER A 639 -21.57 20.56 18.68
C SER A 639 -20.62 20.33 19.85
N LEU A 640 -19.32 20.58 19.70
CA LEU A 640 -18.31 20.40 20.75
C LEU A 640 -18.29 21.57 21.75
N ARG A 641 -18.61 22.79 21.30
CA ARG A 641 -18.51 24.03 22.07
C ARG A 641 -19.73 24.35 22.94
N ALA A 642 -20.81 23.55 22.85
CA ALA A 642 -22.08 23.73 23.57
C ALA A 642 -22.05 23.31 25.07
N THR A 643 -20.92 23.45 25.78
CA THR A 643 -20.78 23.07 27.21
C THR A 643 -21.00 24.26 28.16
N THR A 644 -21.66 24.06 29.30
CA THR A 644 -22.01 25.09 30.30
C THR A 644 -20.82 25.83 30.95
N PRO A 645 -19.66 25.21 31.24
CA PRO A 645 -18.49 25.93 31.77
C PRO A 645 -17.94 26.99 30.80
N ARG A 646 -17.96 26.70 29.49
CA ARG A 646 -17.53 27.64 28.44
C ARG A 646 -18.45 28.85 28.37
N LEU A 647 -19.76 28.68 28.57
CA LEU A 647 -20.72 29.79 28.62
C LEU A 647 -20.37 30.77 29.74
N MET A 648 -19.96 30.29 30.93
CA MET A 648 -19.60 31.14 32.07
C MET A 648 -18.39 32.03 31.78
N ILE A 649 -17.40 31.54 31.02
CA ILE A 649 -16.20 32.31 30.64
C ILE A 649 -16.58 33.59 29.86
N TYR A 650 -17.62 33.54 29.02
CA TYR A 650 -18.08 34.70 28.25
C TYR A 650 -19.13 35.53 28.97
N LEU A 651 -20.03 34.87 29.71
CA LEU A 651 -21.16 35.53 30.36
C LEU A 651 -20.73 36.41 31.54
N LEU A 652 -19.80 35.95 32.38
CA LEU A 652 -19.41 36.67 33.60
C LEU A 652 -18.76 38.04 33.31
N PRO A 653 -17.78 38.17 32.38
CA PRO A 653 -17.21 39.47 32.04
C PRO A 653 -18.21 40.43 31.39
N VAL A 654 -19.18 39.90 30.62
CA VAL A 654 -20.24 40.70 30.00
C VAL A 654 -21.16 41.27 31.07
N LEU A 655 -21.67 40.43 31.98
CA LEU A 655 -22.53 40.87 33.09
C LEU A 655 -21.83 41.95 33.91
N HIS A 656 -20.57 41.74 34.27
CA HIS A 656 -19.80 42.73 35.02
C HIS A 656 -19.62 44.04 34.22
N ALA A 657 -19.34 43.96 32.92
CA ALA A 657 -19.11 45.15 32.09
C ALA A 657 -20.37 45.96 31.76
N ILE A 658 -21.55 45.35 31.80
CA ILE A 658 -22.84 46.03 31.54
C ILE A 658 -23.55 46.51 32.82
N GLY A 659 -22.91 46.37 33.98
CA GLY A 659 -23.38 46.96 35.25
C GLY A 659 -23.94 45.97 36.29
N TYR A 660 -23.86 44.66 36.03
CA TYR A 660 -24.23 43.59 36.98
C TYR A 660 -23.01 43.02 37.70
N GLU A 661 -22.20 43.90 38.31
CA GLU A 661 -20.90 43.55 38.90
C GLU A 661 -21.03 42.53 40.04
N ASN A 662 -21.97 42.74 40.96
CA ASN A 662 -22.18 41.86 42.12
C ASN A 662 -22.81 40.53 41.72
N GLU A 663 -23.72 40.54 40.75
CA GLU A 663 -24.41 39.37 40.23
C GLU A 663 -23.45 38.50 39.42
N ALA A 664 -22.51 39.09 38.66
CA ALA A 664 -21.44 38.37 38.00
C ALA A 664 -20.56 37.63 39.01
N ILE A 665 -20.18 38.27 40.12
CA ILE A 665 -19.39 37.62 41.18
C ILE A 665 -20.19 36.49 41.84
N ALA A 666 -21.46 36.72 42.18
CA ALA A 666 -22.33 35.70 42.79
C ALA A 666 -22.62 34.51 41.86
N LEU A 667 -22.73 34.75 40.54
CA LEU A 667 -22.87 33.71 39.53
C LEU A 667 -21.57 32.92 39.36
N ALA A 668 -20.41 33.58 39.43
CA ALA A 668 -19.10 32.90 39.39
C ALA A 668 -18.94 31.91 40.55
N GLU A 669 -19.39 32.27 41.77
CA GLU A 669 -19.37 31.40 42.95
C GLU A 669 -20.33 30.20 42.87
N SER A 670 -21.32 30.25 41.97
CA SER A 670 -22.32 29.20 41.77
C SER A 670 -22.14 28.44 40.45
N ALA A 671 -21.14 28.78 39.64
CA ALA A 671 -20.90 28.24 38.30
C ALA A 671 -20.74 26.71 38.26
N GLU A 672 -20.21 26.08 39.33
CA GLU A 672 -20.07 24.62 39.43
C GLU A 672 -21.40 23.87 39.64
N ARG A 673 -22.47 24.59 40.03
CA ARG A 673 -23.77 24.00 40.36
C ARG A 673 -24.78 24.04 39.22
N VAL A 674 -24.38 24.59 38.07
CA VAL A 674 -25.27 24.84 36.92
C VAL A 674 -24.89 23.92 35.77
N ASN A 675 -25.84 23.09 35.34
CA ASN A 675 -25.59 22.00 34.40
C ASN A 675 -26.05 22.35 32.98
N ASP A 676 -27.05 23.20 32.81
CA ASP A 676 -27.62 23.57 31.51
C ASP A 676 -28.02 25.06 31.40
N ASP A 677 -28.36 25.48 30.18
CA ASP A 677 -28.72 26.87 29.87
C ASP A 677 -29.99 27.34 30.58
N SER A 678 -30.92 26.44 30.88
CA SER A 678 -32.16 26.80 31.60
C SER A 678 -31.86 27.10 33.06
N GLU A 679 -30.94 26.37 33.67
CA GLU A 679 -30.45 26.63 35.02
C GLU A 679 -29.62 27.94 35.09
N VAL A 680 -28.82 28.25 34.05
CA VAL A 680 -28.11 29.54 33.93
C VAL A 680 -29.11 30.70 33.85
N VAL A 681 -30.10 30.59 32.96
CA VAL A 681 -31.15 31.62 32.81
C VAL A 681 -31.93 31.79 34.12
N ALA A 682 -32.27 30.70 34.80
CA ALA A 682 -32.94 30.76 36.10
C ALA A 682 -32.08 31.44 37.18
N ALA A 683 -30.76 31.19 37.18
CA ALA A 683 -29.83 31.85 38.09
C ALA A 683 -29.75 33.36 37.81
N LEU A 684 -29.65 33.77 36.55
CA LEU A 684 -29.67 35.19 36.15
C LEU A 684 -30.99 35.88 36.56
N VAL A 685 -32.12 35.22 36.34
CA VAL A 685 -33.44 35.75 36.75
C VAL A 685 -33.55 35.88 38.26
N LYS A 686 -33.02 34.91 39.01
CA LYS A 686 -32.98 34.97 40.48
C LYS A 686 -32.06 36.10 40.99
N LEU A 687 -31.03 36.45 40.23
CA LEU A 687 -30.14 37.57 40.48
C LEU A 687 -30.71 38.93 40.01
N GLY A 688 -31.93 38.95 39.46
CA GLY A 688 -32.64 40.19 39.11
C GLY A 688 -32.53 40.62 37.63
N VAL A 689 -31.91 39.80 36.76
CA VAL A 689 -31.90 40.03 35.31
C VAL A 689 -33.26 39.67 34.73
N GLY A 690 -33.84 40.51 33.85
CA GLY A 690 -35.14 40.22 33.24
C GLY A 690 -35.13 38.90 32.46
N SER A 691 -36.21 38.11 32.49
CA SER A 691 -36.24 36.77 31.86
C SER A 691 -35.89 36.78 30.36
N LEU A 692 -36.45 37.71 29.59
CA LEU A 692 -36.12 37.89 28.17
C LEU A 692 -34.66 38.32 27.94
N GLU A 693 -34.13 39.14 28.85
CA GLU A 693 -32.76 39.64 28.80
C GLU A 693 -31.75 38.54 29.17
N ALA A 694 -32.05 37.73 30.19
CA ALA A 694 -31.25 36.58 30.59
C ALA A 694 -31.13 35.53 29.47
N VAL A 695 -32.24 35.25 28.78
CA VAL A 695 -32.22 34.36 27.59
C VAL A 695 -31.37 34.97 26.48
N GLY A 696 -31.55 36.26 26.17
CA GLY A 696 -30.76 36.94 25.14
C GLY A 696 -29.25 37.02 25.47
N LEU A 697 -28.91 37.20 26.75
CA LEU A 697 -27.52 37.19 27.24
C LEU A 697 -26.87 35.82 27.02
N VAL A 698 -27.55 34.75 27.43
CA VAL A 698 -27.07 33.38 27.26
C VAL A 698 -26.95 33.02 25.79
N GLU A 699 -27.94 33.36 24.97
CA GLU A 699 -27.93 33.07 23.53
C GLU A 699 -26.78 33.76 22.80
N LYS A 700 -26.58 35.06 23.01
CA LYS A 700 -25.45 35.79 22.41
C LYS A 700 -24.10 35.29 22.92
N CYS A 701 -23.97 34.97 24.20
CA CYS A 701 -22.73 34.40 24.74
C CYS A 701 -22.46 32.98 24.21
N ARG A 702 -23.51 32.19 23.91
CA ARG A 702 -23.41 30.88 23.25
C ARG A 702 -22.95 31.00 21.80
N GLN A 703 -23.34 32.07 21.12
CA GLN A 703 -22.99 32.34 19.73
C GLN A 703 -21.60 33.00 19.56
N ALA A 704 -21.06 33.59 20.63
CA ALA A 704 -19.77 34.26 20.60
C ALA A 704 -18.57 33.28 20.57
N ASP A 705 -17.67 33.49 19.62
CA ASP A 705 -16.46 32.68 19.47
C ASP A 705 -15.31 33.10 20.41
N THR A 706 -15.26 34.39 20.78
CA THR A 706 -14.17 34.97 21.59
C THR A 706 -14.68 36.03 22.57
N LEU A 707 -13.88 36.35 23.60
CA LEU A 707 -14.18 37.44 24.55
C LEU A 707 -14.26 38.80 23.84
N ASN A 708 -13.49 39.00 22.76
CA ASN A 708 -13.62 40.19 21.93
C ASN A 708 -14.88 40.16 21.04
N GLY A 709 -15.28 38.98 20.57
CA GLY A 709 -16.52 38.77 19.82
C GLY A 709 -17.74 39.12 20.67
N VAL A 710 -17.83 38.53 21.87
CA VAL A 710 -18.94 38.82 22.80
C VAL A 710 -18.95 40.31 23.17
N ARG A 711 -17.78 40.92 23.43
CA ARG A 711 -17.67 42.37 23.66
C ARG A 711 -18.28 43.18 22.52
N ARG A 712 -17.99 42.83 21.26
CA ARG A 712 -18.54 43.51 20.07
C ARG A 712 -20.04 43.28 19.90
N ASP A 713 -20.51 42.07 20.16
CA ASP A 713 -21.94 41.71 20.05
C ASP A 713 -22.83 42.42 21.09
N PHE A 714 -22.23 42.87 22.19
CA PHE A 714 -22.83 43.69 23.24
C PHE A 714 -22.42 45.17 23.18
N ASP A 715 -21.66 45.59 22.16
CA ASP A 715 -21.18 46.97 21.98
C ASP A 715 -20.45 47.58 23.20
N ILE A 716 -19.63 46.76 23.88
CA ILE A 716 -18.91 47.18 25.07
C ILE A 716 -17.56 47.81 24.67
N ALA A 717 -17.25 48.99 25.21
CA ALA A 717 -15.97 49.66 24.96
C ALA A 717 -14.78 48.82 25.44
N PHE A 718 -13.71 48.74 24.63
CA PHE A 718 -12.53 47.91 24.90
C PHE A 718 -11.90 48.17 26.28
N ARG A 719 -11.69 49.45 26.62
CA ARG A 719 -11.17 49.87 27.93
C ARG A 719 -12.05 49.40 29.09
N SER A 720 -13.37 49.49 28.94
CA SER A 720 -14.33 49.09 29.97
C SER A 720 -14.29 47.57 30.17
N PHE A 721 -14.31 46.82 29.08
CA PHE A 721 -14.27 45.36 29.13
C PHE A 721 -12.96 44.83 29.71
N ASN A 722 -11.82 45.44 29.37
CA ASN A 722 -10.52 45.09 29.94
C ASN A 722 -10.43 45.35 31.45
N ARG A 723 -11.10 46.40 31.95
CA ARG A 723 -11.24 46.64 33.38
C ARG A 723 -12.04 45.51 34.04
N SER A 724 -13.19 45.14 33.47
CA SER A 724 -14.03 44.05 34.00
C SER A 724 -13.28 42.70 34.02
N LEU A 725 -12.53 42.40 32.95
CA LEU A 725 -11.69 41.21 32.91
C LEU A 725 -10.66 41.19 34.05
N GLY A 726 -9.95 42.31 34.27
CA GLY A 726 -8.97 42.42 35.34
C GLY A 726 -9.57 42.26 36.74
N GLN A 727 -10.75 42.84 36.99
CA GLN A 727 -11.44 42.76 38.29
C GLN A 727 -11.96 41.35 38.59
N LEU A 728 -12.38 40.61 37.57
CA LEU A 728 -12.81 39.21 37.69
C LEU A 728 -11.64 38.21 37.63
N GLY A 729 -10.38 38.67 37.63
CA GLY A 729 -9.18 37.82 37.62
C GLY A 729 -8.82 37.21 36.25
N TYR A 730 -9.49 37.63 35.17
CA TYR A 730 -9.15 37.25 33.80
C TYR A 730 -7.96 38.09 33.29
N LYS A 731 -7.23 37.54 32.30
CA LYS A 731 -6.20 38.32 31.59
C LYS A 731 -6.89 39.35 30.68
N PRO A 732 -6.52 40.64 30.74
CA PRO A 732 -7.03 41.65 29.81
C PRO A 732 -6.75 41.26 28.35
N LEU A 733 -7.64 41.67 27.45
CA LEU A 733 -7.42 41.57 26.02
C LEU A 733 -6.31 42.53 25.61
N ALA A 734 -5.45 42.09 24.70
CA ALA A 734 -4.33 42.87 24.18
C ALA A 734 -4.23 42.62 22.67
N PHE A 735 -4.08 43.68 21.90
CA PHE A 735 -4.01 43.64 20.44
C PHE A 735 -2.66 44.17 19.93
N HIS A 736 -1.56 43.79 20.60
CA HIS A 736 -0.23 44.31 20.29
C HIS A 736 0.13 44.15 18.80
N GLU A 737 -0.01 42.95 18.25
CA GLU A 737 0.33 42.66 16.86
C GLU A 737 -0.53 43.47 15.89
N HIS A 738 -1.85 43.49 16.09
CA HIS A 738 -2.77 44.27 15.26
C HIS A 738 -2.47 45.78 15.30
N LEU A 739 -2.18 46.35 16.48
CA LEU A 739 -1.80 47.75 16.61
C LEU A 739 -0.42 48.05 16.01
N ALA A 740 0.54 47.13 16.15
CA ALA A 740 1.84 47.23 15.51
C ALA A 740 1.72 47.14 13.98
N GLU A 741 0.84 46.28 13.47
CA GLU A 741 0.49 46.19 12.05
C GLU A 741 -0.16 47.48 11.55
N ARG A 742 -1.07 48.10 12.33
CA ARG A 742 -1.66 49.41 11.98
C ARG A 742 -0.58 50.50 11.88
N LEU A 743 0.36 50.54 12.83
CA LEU A 743 1.50 51.45 12.78
C LEU A 743 2.40 51.15 11.58
N ALA A 744 2.76 49.90 11.34
CA ALA A 744 3.59 49.47 10.21
C ALA A 744 2.93 49.79 8.86
N LEU A 745 1.63 49.55 8.73
CA LEU A 745 0.84 49.88 7.54
C LEU A 745 0.83 51.38 7.28
N GLN A 746 0.70 52.21 8.33
CA GLN A 746 0.77 53.66 8.17
C GLN A 746 2.18 54.18 7.88
N LEU A 747 3.20 53.56 8.47
CA LEU A 747 4.60 53.83 8.12
C LEU A 747 4.85 53.51 6.64
N ASP A 748 4.28 52.42 6.14
CA ASP A 748 4.40 52.05 4.72
C ASP A 748 3.63 53.01 3.80
N ARG A 749 2.38 53.35 4.15
CA ARG A 749 1.59 54.37 3.43
C ARG A 749 2.29 55.73 3.37
N ARG A 750 3.00 56.11 4.42
CA ARG A 750 3.75 57.37 4.53
C ARG A 750 5.22 57.22 4.16
N ARG A 751 5.66 56.05 3.69
CA ARG A 751 7.07 55.75 3.43
C ARG A 751 7.70 56.77 2.48
N GLY A 752 7.03 57.12 1.39
CA GLY A 752 7.54 58.13 0.45
C GLY A 752 7.77 59.51 1.08
N ASP A 753 6.89 59.94 1.99
CA ASP A 753 7.04 61.21 2.72
C ASP A 753 8.17 61.15 3.74
N LEU A 754 8.26 60.05 4.49
CA LEU A 754 9.28 59.83 5.51
C LEU A 754 10.67 59.68 4.88
N GLU A 755 10.81 58.93 3.79
CA GLU A 755 12.05 58.80 3.02
C GLU A 755 12.51 60.16 2.48
N ARG A 756 11.57 61.00 2.01
CA ARG A 756 11.86 62.37 1.60
C ARG A 756 12.39 63.23 2.75
N ILE A 757 11.76 63.14 3.93
CA ILE A 757 12.21 63.85 5.14
C ILE A 757 13.62 63.39 5.53
N VAL A 758 13.86 62.08 5.60
CA VAL A 758 15.18 61.50 5.92
C VAL A 758 16.23 61.94 4.90
N ARG A 759 15.97 61.82 3.59
CA ARG A 759 16.90 62.24 2.54
C ARG A 759 17.25 63.72 2.64
N ASN A 760 16.25 64.58 2.89
CA ASN A 760 16.46 66.02 3.06
C ASN A 760 17.31 66.34 4.29
N ALA A 761 17.06 65.67 5.42
CA ALA A 761 17.83 65.86 6.65
C ALA A 761 19.31 65.47 6.47
N HIS A 762 19.60 64.47 5.63
CA HIS A 762 20.96 63.96 5.39
C HIS A 762 21.69 64.61 4.19
N ARG A 763 21.05 65.56 3.48
CA ARG A 763 21.59 66.11 2.24
C ARG A 763 22.95 66.79 2.39
N SER A 764 23.16 67.58 3.43
CA SER A 764 24.41 68.31 3.67
C SER A 764 25.57 67.42 4.15
N THR A 765 25.29 66.15 4.46
CA THR A 765 26.25 65.20 5.04
C THR A 765 26.64 64.06 4.10
N VAL A 766 25.91 63.85 2.99
CA VAL A 766 26.08 62.67 2.12
C VAL A 766 27.43 62.58 1.41
N ASP A 767 28.07 63.72 1.14
CA ASP A 767 29.35 63.78 0.42
C ASP A 767 30.57 63.53 1.32
N ARG A 768 30.37 63.32 2.63
CA ARG A 768 31.43 62.96 3.58
C ARG A 768 31.70 61.46 3.57
N ASP A 769 32.89 61.04 4.00
CA ASP A 769 33.16 59.63 4.31
C ASP A 769 32.10 59.11 5.29
N ASP A 770 31.57 57.92 5.03
CA ASP A 770 30.44 57.28 5.74
C ASP A 770 29.07 57.99 5.68
N GLY A 771 28.93 59.08 4.90
CA GLY A 771 27.68 59.84 4.78
C GLY A 771 26.48 59.01 4.28
N LEU A 772 26.72 58.04 3.39
CA LEU A 772 25.68 57.11 2.91
C LEU A 772 25.24 56.11 4.00
N ALA A 773 26.16 55.66 4.87
CA ALA A 773 25.83 54.71 5.94
C ALA A 773 24.88 55.35 6.99
N GLY A 774 25.13 56.60 7.36
CA GLY A 774 24.25 57.35 8.28
C GLY A 774 22.85 57.60 7.72
N TYR A 775 22.74 57.85 6.40
CA TYR A 775 21.47 57.96 5.71
C TYR A 775 20.69 56.62 5.70
N LEU A 776 21.35 55.52 5.33
CA LEU A 776 20.71 54.19 5.26
C LEU A 776 20.19 53.72 6.63
N ALA A 777 20.93 53.99 7.71
CA ALA A 777 20.48 53.68 9.07
C ALA A 777 19.18 54.42 9.43
N ALA A 778 19.07 55.70 9.06
CA ALA A 778 17.86 56.51 9.29
C ALA A 778 16.69 56.11 8.38
N LEU A 779 16.97 55.67 7.15
CA LEU A 779 16.00 55.23 6.16
C LEU A 779 15.27 53.93 6.55
N SER A 780 15.84 53.14 7.48
CA SER A 780 15.20 51.94 8.02
C SER A 780 13.90 52.22 8.78
N LEU A 781 13.71 53.46 9.26
CA LEU A 781 12.59 53.88 10.12
C LEU A 781 12.43 53.07 11.43
N ALA A 782 13.39 52.19 11.76
CA ALA A 782 13.34 51.31 12.93
C ALA A 782 13.34 52.07 14.28
N TRP A 783 13.57 53.38 14.23
CA TRP A 783 13.50 54.30 15.37
C TRP A 783 12.08 54.82 15.65
N ILE A 784 11.08 54.52 14.80
CA ILE A 784 9.67 54.81 15.07
C ILE A 784 9.01 53.59 15.73
N SER A 785 8.54 53.74 16.96
CA SER A 785 7.98 52.62 17.75
C SER A 785 6.57 52.90 18.28
N MET A 786 5.79 51.84 18.49
CA MET A 786 4.45 51.92 19.09
C MET A 786 4.52 52.32 20.57
N PRO A 787 3.69 53.25 21.05
CA PRO A 787 3.55 53.54 22.49
C PRO A 787 3.05 52.33 23.28
N VAL A 788 3.62 52.10 24.48
CA VAL A 788 3.31 50.94 25.33
C VAL A 788 1.85 50.94 25.80
N ASP A 789 1.29 52.11 26.09
CA ASP A 789 -0.06 52.24 26.67
C ASP A 789 -1.18 51.88 25.67
N TRP A 790 -0.91 51.90 24.36
CA TRP A 790 -1.92 51.59 23.33
C TRP A 790 -2.52 50.19 23.48
N VAL A 791 -1.72 49.22 23.94
CA VAL A 791 -2.10 47.81 24.09
C VAL A 791 -3.28 47.62 25.05
N HIS A 792 -3.43 48.53 26.01
CA HIS A 792 -4.48 48.46 27.03
C HIS A 792 -5.66 49.39 26.74
N GLU A 793 -5.46 50.39 25.88
CA GLU A 793 -6.47 51.43 25.62
C GLU A 793 -7.27 51.21 24.34
N TYR A 794 -6.68 50.57 23.33
CA TYR A 794 -7.25 50.44 21.99
C TYR A 794 -7.24 48.99 21.51
N ASP A 795 -8.36 48.52 20.96
CA ASP A 795 -8.40 47.31 20.14
C ASP A 795 -8.12 47.60 18.66
N ASP A 796 -8.30 48.85 18.24
CA ASP A 796 -7.93 49.37 16.94
C ASP A 796 -7.61 50.87 17.05
N VAL A 797 -6.77 51.38 16.15
CA VAL A 797 -6.39 52.81 16.10
C VAL A 797 -6.67 53.39 14.73
N ASP A 798 -7.23 54.59 14.71
CA ASP A 798 -7.49 55.30 13.46
C ASP A 798 -6.21 55.91 12.86
N PRO A 799 -6.20 56.19 11.54
CA PRO A 799 -5.05 56.80 10.87
C PRO A 799 -4.61 58.14 11.46
N GLY A 800 -5.52 58.94 12.01
CA GLY A 800 -5.22 60.26 12.57
C GLY A 800 -4.36 60.16 13.83
N LEU A 801 -4.73 59.26 14.75
CA LEU A 801 -3.94 58.99 15.96
C LEU A 801 -2.54 58.50 15.62
N VAL A 802 -2.43 57.55 14.67
CA VAL A 802 -1.15 56.99 14.22
C VAL A 802 -0.28 58.06 13.54
N ASN A 803 -0.88 58.91 12.70
CA ASN A 803 -0.15 59.98 12.01
C ASN A 803 0.42 61.01 12.98
N GLY A 804 -0.36 61.43 13.97
CA GLY A 804 0.10 62.38 14.99
C GLY A 804 1.30 61.83 15.78
N GLU A 805 1.30 60.53 16.07
CA GLU A 805 2.40 59.87 16.77
C GLU A 805 3.66 59.74 15.90
N ILE A 806 3.53 59.38 14.62
CA ILE A 806 4.64 59.38 13.66
C ILE A 806 5.25 60.80 13.56
N ASP A 807 4.43 61.83 13.42
CA ASP A 807 4.89 63.22 13.29
C ASP A 807 5.64 63.69 14.52
N ARG A 808 5.16 63.31 15.71
CA ARG A 808 5.82 63.60 17.00
C ARG A 808 7.22 62.99 17.06
N GLN A 809 7.38 61.73 16.65
CA GLN A 809 8.68 61.04 16.67
C GLN A 809 9.63 61.57 15.59
N VAL A 810 9.13 61.90 14.40
CA VAL A 810 9.91 62.55 13.32
C VAL A 810 10.45 63.91 13.76
N ALA A 811 9.59 64.75 14.35
CA ALA A 811 9.97 66.06 14.85
C ALA A 811 11.02 65.97 15.97
N ALA A 812 10.92 64.95 16.84
CA ALA A 812 11.90 64.70 17.89
C ALA A 812 13.29 64.31 17.34
N ARG A 813 13.36 63.64 16.18
CA ARG A 813 14.63 63.14 15.62
C ARG A 813 15.34 64.13 14.71
N PHE A 814 14.62 64.80 13.83
CA PHE A 814 15.21 65.66 12.79
C PHE A 814 14.89 67.15 12.98
N GLY A 815 14.16 67.51 14.04
CA GLY A 815 13.56 68.82 14.22
C GLY A 815 12.27 68.98 13.41
N SER A 816 11.52 70.06 13.66
CA SER A 816 10.23 70.34 13.01
C SER A 816 10.35 70.79 11.54
N GLY A 817 11.57 70.98 11.02
CA GLY A 817 11.78 71.50 9.66
C GLY A 817 11.28 72.94 9.50
N PRO A 818 11.63 73.62 8.40
CA PRO A 818 11.27 73.18 7.05
C PRO A 818 12.36 72.34 6.38
N PHE A 819 11.98 71.19 5.83
CA PHE A 819 12.84 70.39 4.96
C PHE A 819 12.73 70.90 3.52
N ALA A 820 13.87 71.01 2.81
CA ALA A 820 13.90 71.53 1.44
C ALA A 820 13.01 70.69 0.49
N SER A 821 12.15 71.34 -0.29
CA SER A 821 11.35 70.65 -1.32
C SER A 821 12.25 70.22 -2.48
N GLY A 822 12.14 68.98 -2.91
CA GLY A 822 12.87 68.42 -4.05
C GLY A 822 12.17 67.18 -4.60
N GLU A 823 12.67 66.64 -5.72
CA GLU A 823 12.10 65.43 -6.34
C GLU A 823 12.05 64.27 -5.32
N PRO A 824 10.95 63.50 -5.25
CA PRO A 824 10.85 62.34 -4.36
C PRO A 824 11.99 61.33 -4.60
N PRO A 825 12.56 60.71 -3.55
CA PRO A 825 13.65 59.73 -3.69
C PRO A 825 13.32 58.61 -4.69
N GLU A 826 12.08 58.13 -4.72
CA GLU A 826 11.64 57.09 -5.66
C GLU A 826 11.74 57.53 -7.13
N GLN A 827 11.38 58.77 -7.45
CA GLN A 827 11.51 59.30 -8.82
C GLN A 827 12.98 59.45 -9.22
N LEU A 828 13.83 59.89 -8.28
CA LEU A 828 15.28 59.96 -8.48
C LEU A 828 15.88 58.57 -8.68
N ARG A 829 15.55 57.59 -7.83
CA ARG A 829 15.95 56.18 -7.98
C ARG A 829 15.54 55.63 -9.33
N GLN A 830 14.30 55.85 -9.75
CA GLN A 830 13.80 55.38 -11.04
C GLN A 830 14.60 55.98 -12.21
N LYS A 831 14.75 57.31 -12.24
CA LYS A 831 15.51 58.02 -13.28
C LYS A 831 16.99 57.61 -13.30
N ASN A 832 17.62 57.53 -12.13
CA ASN A 832 19.04 57.17 -11.99
C ASN A 832 19.27 55.68 -12.29
N ARG A 833 18.33 54.79 -11.96
CA ARG A 833 18.37 53.36 -12.34
C ARG A 833 18.14 53.17 -13.83
N GLN A 834 17.27 53.96 -14.46
CA GLN A 834 17.09 53.97 -15.91
C GLN A 834 18.38 54.42 -16.60
N LEU A 835 19.02 55.49 -16.10
CA LEU A 835 20.31 55.94 -16.59
C LEU A 835 21.38 54.85 -16.43
N LEU A 836 21.50 54.24 -15.25
CA LEU A 836 22.42 53.14 -14.99
C LEU A 836 22.16 51.95 -15.92
N ALA A 837 20.91 51.53 -16.09
CA ALA A 837 20.54 50.45 -17.00
C ALA A 837 20.92 50.77 -18.46
N SER A 838 20.68 52.01 -18.90
CA SER A 838 21.03 52.45 -20.26
C SER A 838 22.54 52.46 -20.53
N LEU A 839 23.35 52.70 -19.49
CA LEU A 839 24.81 52.74 -19.57
C LEU A 839 25.48 51.43 -19.15
N THR A 840 24.74 50.45 -18.65
CA THR A 840 25.32 49.24 -18.04
C THR A 840 26.20 48.48 -19.02
N ASP A 841 25.75 48.27 -20.25
CA ASP A 841 26.53 47.50 -21.23
C ASP A 841 27.75 48.26 -21.76
N GLU A 842 27.68 49.59 -21.86
CA GLU A 842 28.84 50.44 -22.13
C GLU A 842 29.88 50.33 -21.00
N LEU A 843 29.46 50.56 -19.76
CA LEU A 843 30.34 50.53 -18.60
C LEU A 843 30.87 49.12 -18.30
N ARG A 844 30.07 48.08 -18.50
CA ARG A 844 30.50 46.68 -18.33
C ARG A 844 31.57 46.31 -19.36
N ARG A 845 31.41 46.71 -20.63
CA ARG A 845 32.44 46.53 -21.67
C ARG A 845 33.73 47.26 -21.30
N LEU A 846 33.60 48.49 -20.83
CA LEU A 846 34.72 49.32 -20.39
C LEU A 846 35.49 48.68 -19.22
N ILE A 847 34.76 48.25 -18.17
CA ILE A 847 35.33 47.62 -16.97
C ILE A 847 35.97 46.27 -17.31
N ARG A 848 35.33 45.43 -18.13
CA ARG A 848 35.88 44.13 -18.57
C ARG A 848 37.16 44.33 -19.37
N ALA A 849 37.15 45.24 -20.35
CA ALA A 849 38.33 45.55 -21.15
C ALA A 849 39.49 46.09 -20.29
N TRP A 850 39.20 46.97 -19.33
CA TRP A 850 40.19 47.48 -18.40
C TRP A 850 40.75 46.41 -17.46
N CYS A 851 39.87 45.61 -16.84
CA CYS A 851 40.25 44.51 -15.95
C CYS A 851 41.14 43.50 -16.67
N ARG A 852 40.78 43.12 -17.90
CA ARG A 852 41.57 42.23 -18.76
C ARG A 852 42.95 42.82 -19.08
N LYS A 853 43.02 44.10 -19.45
CA LYS A 853 44.27 44.77 -19.81
C LYS A 853 45.21 45.00 -18.62
N LYS A 854 44.66 45.23 -17.42
CA LYS A 854 45.42 45.51 -16.19
C LYS A 854 45.60 44.29 -15.28
N GLY A 855 45.03 43.14 -15.62
CA GLY A 855 45.07 41.94 -14.77
C GLY A 855 44.29 42.09 -13.46
N SER A 856 43.28 42.95 -13.43
CA SER A 856 42.44 43.21 -12.25
C SER A 856 41.20 42.32 -12.25
N THR A 857 40.65 42.04 -11.07
CA THR A 857 39.37 41.34 -10.92
C THR A 857 38.19 42.27 -11.21
N ILE A 858 37.20 41.78 -11.95
CA ILE A 858 35.93 42.48 -12.16
C ILE A 858 35.16 42.46 -10.83
N PRO A 859 34.69 43.61 -10.30
CA PRO A 859 33.91 43.61 -9.07
C PRO A 859 32.62 42.78 -9.23
N GLU A 860 32.21 42.09 -8.18
CA GLU A 860 31.10 41.12 -8.21
C GLU A 860 29.81 41.71 -8.80
N ALA A 861 29.49 42.96 -8.45
CA ALA A 861 28.33 43.69 -8.96
C ALA A 861 28.26 43.77 -10.50
N TRP A 862 29.40 43.63 -11.20
CA TRP A 862 29.50 43.70 -12.67
C TRP A 862 29.53 42.33 -13.37
N THR A 863 29.57 41.24 -12.61
CA THR A 863 29.58 39.86 -13.14
C THR A 863 28.18 39.33 -13.46
N GLY A 864 27.16 39.84 -12.75
CA GLY A 864 25.76 39.48 -12.91
C GLY A 864 24.98 40.33 -13.92
N THR A 865 23.64 40.28 -13.82
CA THR A 865 22.73 41.04 -14.70
C THR A 865 22.77 42.54 -14.41
N ALA A 866 22.32 43.37 -15.36
CA ALA A 866 22.14 44.81 -15.13
C ALA A 866 21.20 45.10 -13.95
N GLU A 867 20.26 44.20 -13.71
CA GLU A 867 19.36 44.27 -12.56
C GLU A 867 20.09 44.06 -11.23
N ALA A 868 21.06 43.13 -11.16
CA ALA A 868 21.87 42.92 -9.96
C ALA A 868 22.72 44.14 -9.62
N LEU A 869 23.33 44.77 -10.62
CA LEU A 869 24.06 46.03 -10.46
C LEU A 869 23.12 47.18 -10.03
N GLY A 870 21.94 47.27 -10.65
CA GLY A 870 20.92 48.24 -10.28
C GLY A 870 20.44 48.06 -8.84
N ARG A 871 20.28 46.82 -8.37
CA ARG A 871 19.96 46.52 -6.97
C ARG A 871 21.08 46.96 -6.02
N ALA A 872 22.33 46.64 -6.34
CA ALA A 872 23.48 47.06 -5.51
C ALA A 872 23.57 48.60 -5.40
N ALA A 873 23.35 49.32 -6.50
CA ALA A 873 23.34 50.78 -6.51
C ALA A 873 22.17 51.37 -5.70
N VAL A 874 20.97 50.78 -5.78
CA VAL A 874 19.83 51.20 -4.95
C VAL A 874 20.08 50.95 -3.46
N ILE A 875 20.61 49.77 -3.10
CA ILE A 875 20.91 49.40 -1.71
C ILE A 875 21.93 50.37 -1.08
N SER A 876 22.88 50.88 -1.86
CA SER A 876 23.88 51.83 -1.37
C SER A 876 23.33 53.22 -1.00
N GLY A 877 22.09 53.54 -1.38
CA GLY A 877 21.48 54.87 -1.18
C GLY A 877 22.04 55.98 -2.07
N THR A 878 23.02 55.69 -2.94
CA THR A 878 23.70 56.71 -3.76
C THR A 878 22.81 57.33 -4.83
N LEU A 879 21.67 56.72 -5.17
CA LEU A 879 20.77 57.16 -6.22
C LEU A 879 19.63 58.07 -5.71
N ASP A 880 19.58 58.37 -4.41
CA ASP A 880 18.42 58.97 -3.75
C ASP A 880 18.46 60.51 -3.65
N PHE A 881 19.61 61.11 -3.94
CA PHE A 881 19.89 62.52 -3.60
C PHE A 881 19.71 63.49 -4.77
N ASP A 882 20.39 63.22 -5.89
CA ASP A 882 20.45 64.11 -7.04
C ASP A 882 20.07 63.37 -8.32
N ARG A 883 19.59 64.12 -9.32
CA ARG A 883 19.43 63.61 -10.67
C ARG A 883 20.80 63.49 -11.31
N LEU A 884 21.20 62.27 -11.66
CA LEU A 884 22.51 61.99 -12.24
C LEU A 884 22.47 62.16 -13.77
N ASP A 885 23.63 62.50 -14.32
CA ASP A 885 23.98 62.41 -15.74
C ASP A 885 25.06 61.32 -15.94
N ALA A 886 25.45 61.07 -17.19
CA ALA A 886 26.34 59.96 -17.52
C ALA A 886 27.71 60.03 -16.80
N ASP A 887 28.23 61.22 -16.52
CA ASP A 887 29.55 61.39 -15.92
C ASP A 887 29.47 61.40 -14.39
N SER A 888 28.46 62.06 -13.82
CA SER A 888 28.19 62.04 -12.37
C SER A 888 27.74 60.67 -11.86
N LEU A 889 27.14 59.82 -12.71
CA LEU A 889 26.83 58.44 -12.37
C LEU A 889 28.08 57.65 -11.96
N VAL A 890 29.20 57.82 -12.67
CA VAL A 890 30.45 57.10 -12.38
C VAL A 890 31.02 57.53 -11.02
N GLN A 891 30.91 58.81 -10.68
CA GLN A 891 31.31 59.32 -9.36
C GLN A 891 30.44 58.76 -8.25
N SER A 892 29.12 58.67 -8.47
CA SER A 892 28.18 58.04 -7.53
C SER A 892 28.46 56.55 -7.32
N LEU A 893 28.74 55.79 -8.39
CA LEU A 893 29.12 54.38 -8.29
C LEU A 893 30.45 54.18 -7.53
N ARG A 894 31.41 55.11 -7.70
CA ARG A 894 32.64 55.10 -6.93
C ARG A 894 32.38 55.37 -5.45
N ARG A 895 31.54 56.36 -5.12
CA ARG A 895 31.14 56.67 -3.74
C ARG A 895 30.45 55.49 -3.05
N ALA A 896 29.70 54.71 -3.81
CA ALA A 896 29.05 53.49 -3.36
C ALA A 896 29.97 52.25 -3.30
N ASN A 897 31.28 52.38 -3.57
CA ASN A 897 32.24 51.28 -3.67
C ASN A 897 31.87 50.21 -4.73
N LEU A 898 31.13 50.60 -5.78
CA LEU A 898 30.74 49.71 -6.90
C LEU A 898 31.64 49.84 -8.13
N TRP A 899 32.57 50.80 -8.13
CA TRP A 899 33.55 51.01 -9.20
C TRP A 899 34.87 50.26 -8.91
N PRO A 900 35.58 49.71 -9.92
CA PRO A 900 36.82 48.99 -9.67
C PRO A 900 37.89 49.84 -8.96
N ILE A 901 38.54 49.24 -7.96
CA ILE A 901 39.62 49.88 -7.20
C ILE A 901 40.78 50.22 -8.15
N GLY A 902 41.23 51.48 -8.13
CA GLY A 902 42.33 51.96 -8.97
C GLY A 902 41.94 52.33 -10.42
N MET A 903 40.69 52.11 -10.83
CA MET A 903 40.17 52.61 -12.10
C MET A 903 39.73 54.07 -11.94
N ALA A 904 40.09 54.95 -12.88
CA ALA A 904 39.64 56.34 -12.86
C ALA A 904 38.10 56.42 -12.90
N ALA A 905 37.48 57.40 -12.26
CA ALA A 905 36.02 57.57 -12.32
C ALA A 905 35.61 58.30 -13.61
N SER A 906 35.77 57.62 -14.75
CA SER A 906 35.41 58.11 -16.08
C SER A 906 34.77 57.00 -16.92
N ARG A 907 33.92 57.37 -17.89
CA ARG A 907 33.36 56.47 -18.90
C ARG A 907 34.16 56.44 -20.22
N HIS A 908 35.13 57.34 -20.39
CA HIS A 908 35.88 57.45 -21.64
C HIS A 908 37.03 56.44 -21.69
N ALA A 909 37.06 55.62 -22.74
CA ALA A 909 38.07 54.57 -22.93
C ALA A 909 39.52 55.08 -22.88
N LEU A 910 39.79 56.29 -23.38
CA LEU A 910 41.12 56.90 -23.38
C LEU A 910 41.64 57.18 -21.97
N ASP A 911 40.76 57.56 -21.04
CA ASP A 911 41.12 57.84 -19.63
C ASP A 911 41.60 56.56 -18.90
N HIS A 912 41.27 55.40 -19.47
CA HIS A 912 41.63 54.06 -18.97
C HIS A 912 42.79 53.43 -19.73
N GLY A 913 43.33 54.12 -20.74
CA GLY A 913 44.35 53.59 -21.65
C GLY A 913 43.84 52.45 -22.55
N LEU A 914 42.54 52.40 -22.85
CA LEU A 914 41.92 51.40 -23.73
C LEU A 914 41.87 51.88 -25.19
N SER A 915 42.11 50.98 -26.13
CA SER A 915 42.00 51.21 -27.57
C SER A 915 40.63 50.77 -28.12
N ALA A 916 40.29 51.20 -29.34
CA ALA A 916 39.06 50.74 -30.02
C ALA A 916 39.04 49.23 -30.24
N ILE A 917 40.21 48.61 -30.43
CA ILE A 917 40.36 47.15 -30.57
C ILE A 917 40.00 46.44 -29.26
N ASP A 918 40.41 47.00 -28.11
CA ASP A 918 40.13 46.41 -26.80
C ASP A 918 38.62 46.27 -26.53
N LEU A 919 37.80 47.23 -27.00
CA LEU A 919 36.34 47.23 -26.86
C LEU A 919 35.63 46.34 -27.90
N GLN A 920 36.14 46.27 -29.13
CA GLN A 920 35.56 45.43 -30.20
C GLN A 920 35.64 43.93 -29.88
N ILE A 921 36.72 43.48 -29.25
CA ILE A 921 36.90 42.08 -28.84
C ILE A 921 35.79 41.68 -27.84
N GLU A 922 35.48 42.52 -26.86
CA GLU A 922 34.41 42.25 -25.87
C GLU A 922 33.01 42.28 -26.49
N GLU A 923 32.78 43.13 -27.51
CA GLU A 923 31.48 43.22 -28.18
C GLU A 923 31.14 41.98 -29.02
N GLN A 924 32.13 41.35 -29.66
CA GLN A 924 31.93 40.10 -30.40
C GLN A 924 31.62 38.92 -29.46
N GLU A 925 32.34 38.81 -28.34
CA GLU A 925 32.17 37.71 -27.38
C GLU A 925 30.81 37.72 -26.66
N GLU A 926 30.26 38.91 -26.35
CA GLU A 926 28.96 39.03 -25.68
C GLU A 926 27.78 38.62 -26.60
N ARG A 927 27.82 39.01 -27.88
CA ARG A 927 26.75 38.66 -28.85
C ARG A 927 26.67 37.17 -29.11
N GLU A 928 27.81 36.48 -29.17
CA GLU A 928 27.83 35.03 -29.34
C GLU A 928 27.30 34.29 -28.11
N ARG A 929 27.56 34.81 -26.91
CA ARG A 929 27.13 34.18 -25.65
C ARG A 929 25.61 34.24 -25.43
N GLN A 930 25.00 35.40 -25.67
CA GLN A 930 23.55 35.60 -25.49
C GLN A 930 22.71 34.78 -26.48
N ARG A 931 23.14 34.74 -27.75
CA ARG A 931 22.44 33.98 -28.81
C ARG A 931 22.44 32.48 -28.55
N ARG A 932 23.52 31.93 -27.97
CA ARG A 932 23.63 30.51 -27.63
C ARG A 932 22.74 30.10 -26.45
N LEU A 933 22.62 30.94 -25.43
CA LEU A 933 21.86 30.62 -24.21
C LEU A 933 20.34 30.62 -24.41
N GLN A 934 19.80 31.58 -25.19
CA GLN A 934 18.36 31.62 -25.47
C GLN A 934 17.93 30.46 -26.36
N LYS A 935 18.67 30.18 -27.44
CA LYS A 935 18.37 29.06 -28.36
C LYS A 935 18.37 27.71 -27.62
N ALA A 936 19.34 27.48 -26.73
CA ALA A 936 19.44 26.22 -25.99
C ALA A 936 18.24 25.93 -25.06
N ARG A 937 17.61 26.96 -24.48
CA ARG A 937 16.52 26.80 -23.49
C ARG A 937 15.16 26.43 -24.08
N ARG A 938 14.93 26.73 -25.35
CA ARG A 938 13.65 26.50 -26.07
C ARG A 938 13.75 25.50 -27.22
N SER A 939 14.93 24.91 -27.42
CA SER A 939 15.14 23.91 -28.47
C SER A 939 14.99 22.48 -27.93
N VAL A 940 14.48 21.57 -28.78
CA VAL A 940 14.45 20.13 -28.56
C VAL A 940 15.06 19.44 -29.78
N ARG A 941 15.96 18.49 -29.54
CA ARG A 941 16.48 17.63 -30.61
C ARG A 941 15.48 16.54 -30.98
N ILE A 942 15.04 16.49 -32.23
CA ILE A 942 14.18 15.43 -32.80
C ILE A 942 14.92 14.81 -34.00
N GLY A 943 15.18 13.50 -33.92
CA GLY A 943 16.08 12.81 -34.83
C GLY A 943 17.48 13.43 -34.79
N ASN A 944 17.94 13.92 -35.94
CA ASN A 944 19.22 14.61 -36.08
C ASN A 944 19.09 16.15 -36.10
N ALA A 945 17.88 16.69 -36.00
CA ALA A 945 17.61 18.13 -36.06
C ALA A 945 17.39 18.73 -34.67
N ASP A 946 18.05 19.85 -34.38
CA ASP A 946 17.76 20.68 -33.20
C ASP A 946 16.70 21.72 -33.58
N ILE A 947 15.48 21.56 -33.07
CA ILE A 947 14.32 22.39 -33.44
C ILE A 947 14.07 23.40 -32.33
N ASP A 948 14.04 24.68 -32.67
CA ASP A 948 13.73 25.78 -31.76
C ASP A 948 12.21 26.02 -31.72
N GLY A 949 11.58 25.77 -30.56
CA GLY A 949 10.13 25.95 -30.39
C GLY A 949 9.65 27.40 -30.37
N GLY A 950 10.59 28.36 -30.39
CA GLY A 950 10.32 29.78 -30.51
C GLY A 950 10.55 30.36 -31.90
N GLU A 951 10.83 29.56 -32.92
CA GLU A 951 10.84 29.97 -34.34
C GLU A 951 9.48 29.72 -35.01
N GLU A 952 9.08 30.57 -35.95
CA GLU A 952 7.91 30.32 -36.80
C GLU A 952 8.16 29.10 -37.70
N GLY A 953 7.12 28.30 -37.95
CA GLY A 953 7.24 27.09 -38.78
C GLY A 953 7.79 25.86 -38.05
N TRP A 954 7.79 25.86 -36.70
CA TRP A 954 8.31 24.72 -35.94
C TRP A 954 7.47 23.44 -36.14
N PHE A 955 6.17 23.54 -36.44
CA PHE A 955 5.34 22.37 -36.77
C PHE A 955 5.89 21.65 -38.01
N GLU A 956 6.22 22.41 -39.06
CA GLU A 956 6.82 21.91 -40.30
C GLU A 956 8.23 21.36 -40.05
N ALA A 957 9.01 22.01 -39.17
CA ALA A 957 10.33 21.52 -38.77
C ALA A 957 10.25 20.16 -38.05
N VAL A 958 9.29 19.98 -37.14
CA VAL A 958 9.03 18.69 -36.47
C VAL A 958 8.58 17.65 -37.50
N ALA A 959 7.64 18.00 -38.38
CA ALA A 959 7.14 17.08 -39.40
C ALA A 959 8.24 16.63 -40.37
N SER A 960 9.09 17.56 -40.82
CA SER A 960 10.24 17.27 -41.66
C SER A 960 11.27 16.38 -40.94
N ALA A 961 11.59 16.68 -39.68
CA ALA A 961 12.55 15.91 -38.89
C ALA A 961 12.09 14.47 -38.59
N MET A 962 10.78 14.25 -38.49
CA MET A 962 10.19 12.94 -38.23
C MET A 962 9.81 12.16 -39.49
N GLY A 963 9.69 12.81 -40.64
CA GLY A 963 9.15 12.22 -41.87
C GLY A 963 9.79 10.89 -42.26
N GLU A 964 11.12 10.83 -42.35
CA GLU A 964 11.85 9.60 -42.71
C GLU A 964 11.60 8.47 -41.69
N ALA A 965 11.54 8.79 -40.40
CA ALA A 965 11.27 7.81 -39.37
C ALA A 965 9.83 7.28 -39.42
N LEU A 966 8.84 8.17 -39.61
CA LEU A 966 7.41 7.82 -39.64
C LEU A 966 6.98 7.11 -40.93
N ASP A 967 7.67 7.35 -42.05
CA ASP A 967 7.41 6.66 -43.31
C ASP A 967 8.19 5.33 -43.44
N SER A 968 9.05 5.02 -42.47
CA SER A 968 9.86 3.79 -42.50
C SER A 968 9.03 2.53 -42.24
N ASP A 969 9.36 1.45 -42.95
CA ASP A 969 8.85 0.10 -42.65
C ASP A 969 9.13 -0.34 -41.21
N ALA A 970 10.24 0.15 -40.64
CA ALA A 970 10.58 -0.09 -39.25
C ALA A 970 9.50 0.46 -38.33
N PHE A 971 9.12 1.74 -38.44
CA PHE A 971 8.05 2.35 -37.63
C PHE A 971 6.74 1.57 -37.70
N HIS A 972 6.40 1.12 -38.90
CA HIS A 972 5.19 0.33 -39.14
C HIS A 972 5.21 -1.05 -38.48
N LYS A 973 6.37 -1.71 -38.39
CA LYS A 973 6.48 -3.04 -37.75
C LYS A 973 6.39 -2.97 -36.24
N ARG A 974 6.82 -1.87 -35.61
CA ARG A 974 6.83 -1.70 -34.14
C ARG A 974 5.57 -1.05 -33.60
N SER A 975 4.85 -0.28 -34.43
CA SER A 975 3.60 0.39 -34.03
C SER A 975 2.37 -0.49 -34.27
N GLY A 976 1.44 -0.52 -33.32
CA GLY A 976 0.28 -1.40 -33.38
C GLY A 976 -0.50 -1.51 -32.06
N PRO A 977 -1.48 -2.42 -31.98
CA PRO A 977 -2.11 -2.80 -30.73
C PRO A 977 -1.08 -3.24 -29.69
N ALA A 978 -1.14 -2.67 -28.49
CA ALA A 978 -0.26 -3.05 -27.41
C ALA A 978 -0.59 -4.47 -26.93
N ASN A 979 0.44 -5.30 -26.76
CA ASN A 979 0.32 -6.53 -26.01
C ASN A 979 0.71 -6.24 -24.56
N LEU A 980 -0.28 -6.21 -23.66
CA LEU A 980 -0.08 -5.88 -22.25
C LEU A 980 -0.26 -7.13 -21.39
N GLN A 981 0.59 -7.28 -20.37
CA GLN A 981 0.37 -8.29 -19.34
C GLN A 981 -0.63 -7.76 -18.32
N ALA A 982 -1.63 -8.59 -17.99
CA ALA A 982 -2.52 -8.28 -16.88
C ALA A 982 -1.71 -8.22 -15.59
N PHE A 983 -1.96 -7.19 -14.79
CA PHE A 983 -1.59 -7.17 -13.40
C PHE A 983 -2.46 -8.22 -12.70
N GLU A 984 -1.85 -9.32 -12.28
CA GLU A 984 -2.55 -10.42 -11.60
C GLU A 984 -3.43 -9.89 -10.45
N GLY A 985 -4.68 -10.37 -10.42
CA GLY A 985 -5.61 -10.14 -9.33
C GLY A 985 -5.04 -10.75 -8.05
N GLU A 986 -4.56 -9.87 -7.18
CA GLU A 986 -3.91 -10.17 -5.89
C GLU A 986 -2.67 -11.09 -5.93
N SER A 987 -1.50 -10.48 -6.12
CA SER A 987 -0.35 -10.74 -5.25
C SER A 987 0.50 -9.46 -5.06
N ARG A 988 0.68 -9.09 -3.78
CA ARG A 988 1.60 -8.02 -3.35
C ARG A 988 3.00 -8.63 -3.17
N GLY A 989 3.95 -8.15 -3.97
CA GLY A 989 5.40 -8.22 -3.71
C GLY A 989 6.15 -9.31 -4.48
N LYS A 990 7.38 -9.12 -4.97
CA LYS A 990 8.35 -8.03 -4.79
C LYS A 990 9.32 -7.99 -5.99
N PHE A 991 9.82 -6.78 -6.20
CA PHE A 991 10.97 -6.40 -7.01
C PHE A 991 12.18 -7.33 -6.87
N ALA A 992 12.75 -7.70 -8.02
CA ALA A 992 14.14 -8.14 -8.13
C ALA A 992 15.07 -6.92 -8.21
N ARG A 993 16.19 -6.98 -7.47
CA ARG A 993 17.33 -6.05 -7.57
C ARG A 993 18.52 -6.80 -8.16
N SER A 994 18.93 -6.40 -9.36
CA SER A 994 20.27 -6.57 -9.95
C SER A 994 20.20 -5.88 -11.32
N GLY A 995 21.02 -4.92 -11.73
CA GLY A 995 22.17 -4.22 -11.17
C GLY A 995 22.58 -3.15 -12.19
N GLY A 996 23.21 -2.07 -11.71
CA GLY A 996 24.07 -1.15 -12.49
C GLY A 996 23.52 -0.51 -13.77
N GLY A 997 23.04 0.73 -13.69
CA GLY A 997 22.85 1.58 -14.87
C GLY A 997 22.33 2.96 -14.51
N ALA A 998 23.24 3.95 -14.49
CA ALA A 998 23.05 5.39 -14.54
C ALA A 998 21.89 6.03 -13.73
N ARG A 999 22.27 6.92 -12.81
CA ARG A 999 21.41 8.02 -12.33
C ARG A 999 20.72 8.67 -13.53
N GLY A 1000 19.42 8.41 -13.70
CA GLY A 1000 18.54 9.23 -14.53
C GLY A 1000 18.10 10.41 -13.68
N ASP A 1001 18.56 11.59 -14.05
CA ASP A 1001 18.12 12.87 -13.49
C ASP A 1001 16.60 12.92 -13.32
N ASP A 1002 16.16 13.42 -12.17
CA ASP A 1002 14.82 13.98 -12.01
C ASP A 1002 14.58 14.99 -13.16
N PRO A 1003 13.36 15.07 -13.74
CA PRO A 1003 13.15 15.90 -14.92
C PRO A 1003 13.46 17.36 -14.60
N GLN A 1004 14.47 17.92 -15.27
CA GLN A 1004 14.57 19.35 -15.48
C GLN A 1004 13.21 19.86 -16.00
N TYR A 1005 12.67 20.89 -15.35
CA TYR A 1005 11.46 21.58 -15.80
C TYR A 1005 11.58 21.95 -17.29
N LEU A 1006 10.95 21.16 -18.16
CA LEU A 1006 10.83 21.48 -19.58
C LEU A 1006 10.06 22.79 -19.71
N SER A 1007 10.52 23.68 -20.59
CA SER A 1007 9.76 24.89 -20.92
C SER A 1007 8.44 24.52 -21.61
N GLN A 1008 7.48 25.45 -21.66
CA GLN A 1008 6.22 25.22 -22.35
C GLN A 1008 6.45 24.91 -23.84
N GLU A 1009 7.39 25.61 -24.49
CA GLU A 1009 7.76 25.39 -25.88
C GLU A 1009 8.35 23.99 -26.10
N GLN A 1010 9.13 23.48 -25.15
CA GLN A 1010 9.66 22.12 -25.23
C GLN A 1010 8.57 21.05 -25.03
N ARG A 1011 7.59 21.31 -24.16
CA ARG A 1011 6.42 20.44 -23.98
C ARG A 1011 5.55 20.42 -25.24
N ASP A 1012 5.34 21.58 -25.85
CA ASP A 1012 4.55 21.73 -27.08
C ASP A 1012 5.21 20.98 -28.26
N LEU A 1013 6.53 21.09 -28.41
CA LEU A 1013 7.30 20.34 -29.42
C LEU A 1013 7.14 18.82 -29.26
N ILE A 1014 7.23 18.32 -28.02
CA ILE A 1014 7.09 16.89 -27.70
C ILE A 1014 5.65 16.41 -27.89
N GLY A 1015 4.67 17.20 -27.47
CA GLY A 1015 3.24 16.91 -27.64
C GLY A 1015 2.86 16.78 -29.10
N PHE A 1016 3.20 17.78 -29.92
CA PHE A 1016 2.92 17.75 -31.35
C PHE A 1016 3.64 16.61 -32.08
N ALA A 1017 4.91 16.35 -31.76
CA ALA A 1017 5.65 15.22 -32.32
C ALA A 1017 4.94 13.88 -32.06
N GLY A 1018 4.35 13.73 -30.86
CA GLY A 1018 3.54 12.56 -30.51
C GLY A 1018 2.25 12.46 -31.31
N GLU A 1019 1.50 13.56 -31.40
CA GLU A 1019 0.26 13.59 -32.17
C GLU A 1019 0.49 13.35 -33.66
N LEU A 1020 1.59 13.84 -34.23
CA LEU A 1020 1.97 13.59 -35.62
C LEU A 1020 2.29 12.10 -35.86
N ALA A 1021 3.03 11.47 -34.95
CA ALA A 1021 3.28 10.03 -35.03
C ALA A 1021 1.98 9.22 -34.95
N ALA A 1022 1.06 9.61 -34.06
CA ALA A 1022 -0.27 9.04 -33.96
C ALA A 1022 -1.09 9.21 -35.25
N TYR A 1023 -1.05 10.39 -35.88
CA TYR A 1023 -1.71 10.65 -37.15
C TYR A 1023 -1.19 9.74 -38.28
N HIS A 1024 0.14 9.56 -38.41
CA HIS A 1024 0.74 8.64 -39.39
C HIS A 1024 0.30 7.18 -39.15
N TYR A 1025 0.28 6.73 -37.88
CA TYR A 1025 -0.23 5.40 -37.52
C TYR A 1025 -1.72 5.23 -37.89
N LEU A 1026 -2.56 6.19 -37.51
CA LEU A 1026 -4.01 6.14 -37.74
C LEU A 1026 -4.38 6.22 -39.21
N ARG A 1027 -3.64 6.98 -40.04
CA ARG A 1027 -3.89 7.12 -41.49
C ARG A 1027 -3.76 5.79 -42.23
N ARG A 1028 -2.89 4.91 -41.73
CA ARG A 1028 -2.74 3.54 -42.24
C ARG A 1028 -3.83 2.60 -41.71
N LYS A 1029 -4.19 2.73 -40.43
CA LYS A 1029 -5.20 1.90 -39.77
C LYS A 1029 -6.62 2.17 -40.32
N HIS A 1030 -6.96 3.44 -40.50
CA HIS A 1030 -8.29 3.88 -40.92
C HIS A 1030 -8.25 4.47 -42.32
N ARG A 1031 -8.80 3.73 -43.30
CA ARG A 1031 -8.84 4.14 -44.71
C ARG A 1031 -9.60 5.46 -44.95
N ASN A 1032 -10.47 5.85 -44.02
CA ASN A 1032 -11.31 7.04 -44.06
C ASN A 1032 -10.85 8.14 -43.10
N LEU A 1033 -9.62 8.07 -42.55
CA LEU A 1033 -9.10 9.14 -41.72
C LEU A 1033 -8.97 10.43 -42.54
N ARG A 1034 -9.64 11.49 -42.10
CA ARG A 1034 -9.57 12.82 -42.72
C ARG A 1034 -8.88 13.81 -41.78
N PRO A 1035 -8.32 14.92 -42.29
CA PRO A 1035 -7.72 15.96 -41.45
C PRO A 1035 -8.65 16.48 -40.34
N ASP A 1036 -9.97 16.57 -40.59
CA ASP A 1036 -10.97 17.00 -39.60
C ASP A 1036 -11.15 16.03 -38.41
N HIS A 1037 -10.62 14.81 -38.50
CA HIS A 1037 -10.64 13.83 -37.41
C HIS A 1037 -9.52 14.03 -36.40
N TRP A 1038 -8.51 14.85 -36.70
CA TRP A 1038 -7.53 15.33 -35.73
C TRP A 1038 -8.13 16.57 -35.05
N VAL A 1039 -8.68 16.39 -33.85
CA VAL A 1039 -9.51 17.39 -33.17
C VAL A 1039 -8.73 18.23 -32.16
N SER A 1040 -7.54 17.80 -31.75
CA SER A 1040 -6.65 18.55 -30.87
C SER A 1040 -6.33 19.95 -31.42
N SER A 1041 -6.06 20.91 -30.53
CA SER A 1041 -5.70 22.28 -30.91
C SER A 1041 -4.45 22.31 -31.81
N MET A 1042 -3.45 21.47 -31.51
CA MET A 1042 -2.18 21.42 -32.26
C MET A 1042 -2.37 20.86 -33.67
N GLY A 1043 -3.09 19.74 -33.80
CA GLY A 1043 -3.41 19.15 -35.08
C GLY A 1043 -4.22 20.06 -35.99
N ARG A 1044 -5.21 20.75 -35.42
CA ARG A 1044 -6.04 21.69 -36.18
C ARG A 1044 -5.24 22.90 -36.65
N ARG A 1045 -4.34 23.44 -35.81
CA ARG A 1045 -3.40 24.51 -36.21
C ARG A 1045 -2.49 24.07 -37.36
N TYR A 1046 -1.91 22.88 -37.28
CA TYR A 1046 -1.07 22.32 -38.34
C TYR A 1046 -1.84 22.09 -39.66
N GLN A 1047 -3.11 21.67 -39.57
CA GLN A 1047 -3.97 21.44 -40.74
C GLN A 1047 -4.69 22.71 -41.24
N GLY A 1048 -4.49 23.87 -40.60
CA GLY A 1048 -5.19 25.12 -40.94
C GLY A 1048 -6.71 25.10 -40.68
N LEU A 1049 -7.16 24.28 -39.73
CA LEU A 1049 -8.58 24.14 -39.36
C LEU A 1049 -8.92 25.02 -38.13
N ALA A 1050 -10.17 25.50 -38.06
CA ALA A 1050 -10.64 26.33 -36.94
C ALA A 1050 -10.57 25.58 -35.59
N PRO A 1051 -10.08 26.16 -34.49
CA PRO A 1051 -9.90 25.46 -33.21
C PRO A 1051 -11.22 24.90 -32.65
N LEU A 1052 -11.12 23.86 -31.83
CA LEU A 1052 -12.23 23.27 -31.07
C LEU A 1052 -11.88 23.27 -29.58
N ASP A 1053 -12.91 23.27 -28.73
CA ASP A 1053 -12.73 23.12 -27.29
C ASP A 1053 -12.13 21.74 -26.96
N ASP A 1054 -11.43 21.66 -25.81
CA ASP A 1054 -10.88 20.39 -25.31
C ASP A 1054 -12.02 19.40 -25.07
N GLN A 1055 -11.95 18.27 -25.77
CA GLN A 1055 -12.91 17.18 -25.72
C GLN A 1055 -12.37 15.97 -24.95
N GLY A 1056 -11.16 16.01 -24.39
CA GLY A 1056 -10.56 14.88 -23.66
C GLY A 1056 -10.06 13.74 -24.55
N PHE A 1057 -9.82 14.01 -25.84
CA PHE A 1057 -9.18 13.12 -26.82
C PHE A 1057 -8.65 13.94 -28.01
N ASP A 1058 -7.62 13.44 -28.68
CA ASP A 1058 -6.95 14.12 -29.80
C ASP A 1058 -7.49 13.74 -31.18
N PHE A 1059 -8.02 12.52 -31.32
CA PHE A 1059 -8.60 12.03 -32.58
C PHE A 1059 -9.99 11.44 -32.39
N LYS A 1060 -10.87 11.67 -33.38
CA LYS A 1060 -12.22 11.11 -33.43
C LYS A 1060 -12.49 10.51 -34.82
N VAL A 1061 -12.54 9.18 -34.89
CA VAL A 1061 -12.67 8.43 -36.15
C VAL A 1061 -13.89 7.52 -36.10
N SER A 1062 -14.76 7.59 -37.10
CA SER A 1062 -15.90 6.67 -37.22
C SER A 1062 -15.52 5.45 -38.07
N ASP A 1063 -15.88 4.25 -37.59
CA ASP A 1063 -15.75 2.98 -38.30
C ASP A 1063 -17.10 2.24 -38.38
N ALA A 1064 -17.11 1.03 -38.96
CA ALA A 1064 -18.33 0.21 -39.12
C ALA A 1064 -18.96 -0.25 -37.79
N LYS A 1065 -18.23 -0.19 -36.68
CA LYS A 1065 -18.66 -0.60 -35.32
C LYS A 1065 -18.99 0.60 -34.42
N GLY A 1066 -18.81 1.83 -34.90
CA GLY A 1066 -19.10 3.07 -34.16
C GLY A 1066 -17.95 4.07 -34.20
N THR A 1067 -17.93 5.03 -33.28
CA THR A 1067 -16.87 6.04 -33.19
C THR A 1067 -15.77 5.60 -32.22
N ILE A 1068 -14.51 5.74 -32.62
CA ILE A 1068 -13.34 5.56 -31.77
C ILE A 1068 -12.69 6.92 -31.50
N HIS A 1069 -12.44 7.18 -30.23
CA HIS A 1069 -11.77 8.37 -29.72
C HIS A 1069 -10.38 7.95 -29.23
N TYR A 1070 -9.34 8.63 -29.69
CA TYR A 1070 -7.95 8.34 -29.30
C TYR A 1070 -7.33 9.54 -28.60
N GLU A 1071 -6.76 9.30 -27.42
CA GLU A 1071 -5.93 10.24 -26.67
C GLU A 1071 -4.46 9.88 -26.84
N VAL A 1072 -3.58 10.85 -27.12
CA VAL A 1072 -2.15 10.63 -27.36
C VAL A 1072 -1.34 10.98 -26.12
N LYS A 1073 -0.43 10.07 -25.72
CA LYS A 1073 0.52 10.31 -24.63
C LYS A 1073 1.95 10.12 -25.13
N ALA A 1074 2.66 11.25 -25.26
CA ALA A 1074 3.99 11.30 -25.84
C ALA A 1074 5.09 11.29 -24.79
N HIS A 1075 6.08 10.43 -25.00
CA HIS A 1075 7.20 10.26 -24.09
C HIS A 1075 8.54 10.26 -24.84
N THR A 1076 9.55 10.89 -24.24
CA THR A 1076 10.91 10.93 -24.78
C THR A 1076 11.63 9.59 -24.70
N GLY A 1077 11.17 8.69 -23.82
CA GLY A 1077 11.58 7.29 -23.70
C GLY A 1077 10.36 6.38 -23.51
N ASP A 1078 10.51 5.29 -22.74
CA ASP A 1078 9.42 4.40 -22.32
C ASP A 1078 9.34 4.40 -20.79
N PRO A 1079 8.56 5.32 -20.18
CA PRO A 1079 8.39 5.36 -18.73
C PRO A 1079 7.56 4.21 -18.12
N GLY A 1080 6.88 3.38 -18.92
CA GLY A 1080 6.00 2.33 -18.38
C GLY A 1080 4.76 2.83 -17.62
N TYR A 1081 4.37 4.09 -17.80
CA TYR A 1081 3.13 4.66 -17.26
C TYR A 1081 2.52 5.71 -18.19
N VAL A 1082 1.23 6.00 -18.00
CA VAL A 1082 0.50 7.12 -18.61
C VAL A 1082 -0.18 7.97 -17.55
N GLU A 1083 -0.31 9.26 -17.81
CA GLU A 1083 -1.03 10.21 -16.95
C GLU A 1083 -2.24 10.75 -17.69
N LEU A 1084 -3.42 10.66 -17.07
CA LEU A 1084 -4.65 11.20 -17.64
C LEU A 1084 -5.09 12.46 -16.89
N GLU A 1085 -5.50 13.46 -17.66
CA GLU A 1085 -6.08 14.70 -17.14
C GLU A 1085 -7.58 14.52 -16.81
N ARG A 1086 -8.18 15.53 -16.18
CA ARG A 1086 -9.59 15.46 -15.74
C ARG A 1086 -10.57 15.29 -16.89
N SER A 1087 -10.40 16.01 -18.00
CA SER A 1087 -11.25 15.89 -19.20
C SER A 1087 -11.15 14.50 -19.82
N GLN A 1088 -9.94 13.95 -19.90
CA GLN A 1088 -9.64 12.63 -20.46
C GLN A 1088 -10.20 11.50 -19.60
N VAL A 1089 -10.08 11.59 -18.27
CA VAL A 1089 -10.69 10.64 -17.32
C VAL A 1089 -12.22 10.65 -17.47
N THR A 1090 -12.81 11.83 -17.63
CA THR A 1090 -14.26 11.99 -17.76
C THR A 1090 -14.77 11.26 -19.01
N GLU A 1091 -14.12 11.44 -20.16
CA GLU A 1091 -14.49 10.74 -21.40
C GLU A 1091 -14.14 9.25 -21.39
N ALA A 1092 -12.99 8.86 -20.84
CA ALA A 1092 -12.64 7.45 -20.71
C ALA A 1092 -13.66 6.69 -19.84
N VAL A 1093 -14.14 7.30 -18.76
CA VAL A 1093 -15.21 6.73 -17.91
C VAL A 1093 -16.56 6.72 -18.63
N SER A 1094 -16.92 7.78 -19.37
CA SER A 1094 -18.18 7.87 -20.11
C SER A 1094 -18.32 6.76 -21.17
N MET A 1095 -17.19 6.31 -21.74
CA MET A 1095 -17.12 5.29 -22.80
C MET A 1095 -16.66 3.90 -22.31
N ARG A 1096 -16.73 3.61 -21.01
CA ARG A 1096 -16.22 2.35 -20.41
C ARG A 1096 -16.90 1.06 -20.88
N ASN A 1097 -18.14 1.14 -21.36
CA ASN A 1097 -18.94 -0.03 -21.76
C ASN A 1097 -18.62 -0.53 -23.19
N GLU A 1098 -17.70 0.12 -23.91
CA GLU A 1098 -17.26 -0.25 -25.27
C GLU A 1098 -18.40 -0.52 -26.28
N GLY A 1099 -19.46 0.29 -26.22
CA GLY A 1099 -20.57 0.24 -27.19
C GLY A 1099 -20.25 0.96 -28.51
N GLY A 1100 -21.23 1.68 -29.06
CA GLY A 1100 -21.06 2.48 -30.29
C GLY A 1100 -20.02 3.61 -30.19
N ASN A 1101 -19.51 3.91 -28.99
CA ASN A 1101 -18.39 4.83 -28.75
C ASN A 1101 -17.31 4.10 -27.95
N ARG A 1102 -16.08 4.07 -28.47
CA ARG A 1102 -14.90 3.46 -27.86
C ARG A 1102 -13.84 4.52 -27.61
N TRP A 1103 -13.12 4.40 -26.51
CA TRP A 1103 -12.03 5.30 -26.14
C TRP A 1103 -10.73 4.49 -25.99
N ARG A 1104 -9.61 5.02 -26.48
CA ARG A 1104 -8.31 4.34 -26.55
C ARG A 1104 -7.17 5.32 -26.29
N ILE A 1105 -6.04 4.82 -25.79
CA ILE A 1105 -4.82 5.61 -25.62
C ILE A 1105 -3.81 5.22 -26.71
N LEU A 1106 -3.20 6.19 -27.37
CA LEU A 1106 -2.04 6.02 -28.23
C LEU A 1106 -0.80 6.41 -27.43
N TYR A 1107 -0.11 5.41 -26.91
CA TYR A 1107 1.15 5.54 -26.19
C TYR A 1107 2.29 5.72 -27.18
N VAL A 1108 2.93 6.88 -27.18
CA VAL A 1108 4.03 7.22 -28.10
C VAL A 1108 5.36 7.20 -27.37
N ALA A 1109 6.11 6.12 -27.51
CA ALA A 1109 7.43 5.94 -26.92
C ALA A 1109 8.53 6.53 -27.81
N TYR A 1110 9.64 6.96 -27.21
CA TYR A 1110 10.86 7.39 -27.92
C TYR A 1110 10.63 8.49 -28.99
N VAL A 1111 9.68 9.41 -28.73
CA VAL A 1111 9.13 10.36 -29.71
C VAL A 1111 10.18 11.26 -30.40
N ARG A 1112 11.33 11.47 -29.74
CA ARG A 1112 12.42 12.31 -30.24
C ARG A 1112 13.39 11.60 -31.18
N THR A 1113 13.22 10.31 -31.46
CA THR A 1113 14.22 9.50 -32.15
C THR A 1113 13.62 8.73 -33.31
N GLY A 1114 14.47 8.17 -34.19
CA GLY A 1114 14.03 7.24 -35.23
C GLY A 1114 13.37 5.95 -34.70
N ALA A 1115 13.47 5.69 -33.39
CA ALA A 1115 12.83 4.57 -32.69
C ALA A 1115 11.39 4.88 -32.21
N VAL A 1116 10.85 6.06 -32.51
CA VAL A 1116 9.45 6.47 -32.19
C VAL A 1116 8.45 5.35 -32.44
N THR A 1117 7.58 5.03 -31.49
CA THR A 1117 6.69 3.88 -31.63
C THR A 1117 5.33 4.19 -31.04
N VAL A 1118 4.25 3.88 -31.76
CA VAL A 1118 2.86 4.12 -31.33
C VAL A 1118 2.20 2.81 -30.92
N LEU A 1119 1.85 2.68 -29.64
CA LEU A 1119 1.22 1.50 -29.06
C LEU A 1119 -0.19 1.83 -28.60
N GLU A 1120 -1.17 1.12 -29.12
CA GLU A 1120 -2.58 1.36 -28.81
C GLU A 1120 -2.99 0.57 -27.57
N LEU A 1121 -3.26 1.29 -26.48
CA LEU A 1121 -3.73 0.74 -25.22
C LEU A 1121 -5.27 0.79 -25.15
N PRO A 1122 -5.91 -0.21 -24.54
CA PRO A 1122 -7.35 -0.22 -24.31
C PRO A 1122 -7.76 0.82 -23.25
N ASN A 1123 -9.07 1.01 -23.07
CA ASN A 1123 -9.60 1.91 -22.05
C ASN A 1123 -9.31 1.31 -20.64
N PRO A 1124 -8.62 2.04 -19.73
CA PRO A 1124 -8.33 1.55 -18.39
C PRO A 1124 -9.58 1.36 -17.52
N TYR A 1125 -10.70 1.99 -17.86
CA TYR A 1125 -11.95 1.89 -17.10
C TYR A 1125 -12.92 0.81 -17.59
N THR A 1126 -12.57 0.11 -18.68
CA THR A 1126 -13.39 -0.99 -19.20
C THR A 1126 -13.14 -2.28 -18.40
N SER A 1127 -14.21 -2.94 -17.95
CA SER A 1127 -14.15 -4.03 -16.97
C SER A 1127 -13.23 -5.20 -17.34
N HIS A 1128 -13.10 -5.53 -18.62
CA HIS A 1128 -12.25 -6.65 -19.09
C HIS A 1128 -10.81 -6.25 -19.40
N THR A 1129 -10.48 -4.96 -19.43
CA THR A 1129 -9.12 -4.44 -19.69
C THR A 1129 -8.54 -3.67 -18.51
N ALA A 1130 -9.33 -3.37 -17.48
CA ALA A 1130 -8.90 -2.68 -16.27
C ALA A 1130 -7.72 -3.40 -15.58
N SER A 1131 -7.69 -4.73 -15.64
CA SER A 1131 -6.59 -5.54 -15.09
C SER A 1131 -5.24 -5.32 -15.81
N LEU A 1132 -5.22 -4.71 -17.00
CA LEU A 1132 -3.99 -4.39 -17.75
C LEU A 1132 -3.31 -3.10 -17.25
N PHE A 1133 -3.92 -2.39 -16.29
CA PHE A 1133 -3.44 -1.14 -15.72
C PHE A 1133 -3.38 -1.21 -14.19
N ARG A 1134 -2.49 -0.41 -13.58
CA ARG A 1134 -2.40 -0.26 -12.13
C ARG A 1134 -2.29 1.21 -11.73
N GLU A 1135 -3.19 1.70 -10.90
CA GLU A 1135 -3.14 3.07 -10.39
C GLU A 1135 -1.94 3.27 -9.45
N SER A 1136 -1.22 4.38 -9.62
CA SER A 1136 -0.14 4.83 -8.74
C SER A 1136 -0.64 5.96 -7.85
N HIS A 1137 -0.78 5.74 -6.54
CA HIS A 1137 -1.36 6.69 -5.56
C HIS A 1137 -0.48 7.94 -5.24
N ARG A 1138 0.28 8.46 -6.21
CA ARG A 1138 1.11 9.67 -6.05
C ARG A 1138 0.75 10.69 -7.12
N GLN A 1139 -0.22 11.56 -6.79
CA GLN A 1139 -0.70 12.75 -7.53
C GLN A 1139 -1.21 12.50 -8.97
N GLY A 1140 -2.50 12.75 -9.22
CA GLY A 1140 -3.14 12.57 -10.54
C GLY A 1140 -3.51 11.11 -10.85
N VAL A 1141 -4.32 10.90 -11.91
CA VAL A 1141 -4.69 9.55 -12.37
C VAL A 1141 -3.55 9.01 -13.24
N ARG A 1142 -2.51 8.48 -12.60
CA ARG A 1142 -1.39 7.81 -13.27
C ARG A 1142 -1.61 6.30 -13.30
N PHE A 1143 -1.60 5.71 -14.50
CA PHE A 1143 -1.70 4.27 -14.71
C PHE A 1143 -0.35 3.69 -15.13
N ALA A 1144 0.16 2.72 -14.37
CA ALA A 1144 1.29 1.90 -14.77
C ALA A 1144 0.84 0.80 -15.76
N ILE A 1145 1.71 0.47 -16.71
CA ILE A 1145 1.50 -0.55 -17.75
C ILE A 1145 2.68 -1.54 -17.79
N ARG A 1146 2.45 -2.77 -18.27
CA ARG A 1146 3.48 -3.80 -18.48
C ARG A 1146 3.36 -4.39 -19.88
N TRP A 1147 4.42 -4.28 -20.67
CA TRP A 1147 4.50 -4.92 -21.98
C TRP A 1147 4.59 -6.45 -21.83
N ALA A 1148 3.98 -7.17 -22.76
CA ALA A 1148 3.94 -8.64 -22.80
C ALA A 1148 5.16 -9.28 -23.44
#